data_AF-R0E7Y9-F1
#
_entry.id   AF-R0E7Y9-F1
#
_cell.length_a   1.000
_cell.length_b   1.000
_cell.length_c   1.000
_cell.angle_alpha   90.00
_cell.angle_beta   90.00
_cell.angle_gamma   90.00
#
_symmetry.space_group_name_H-M   'P 1'
#
loop_
_entity.id
_entity.type
_entity.pdbx_description
1 polymer ?
#
loop_
_entity_poly.entity_id
_entity_poly.type
_entity_poly.pdbx_seq_one_letter_code
_entity_poly.pdbx_strand_id
1 'polypeptide(L)'
;MGKKTLTNAHCLLELIEKAHVTNLKRFSGLQECQALARGFDWSQDAETLPTALIEHVRHLRKEQRDPAEREALRILRLASPRGAQILTTVADQLHDNELIAAFLAEDGGEIGRSVWMRTHSDDAARLFDVAESILNTGDIRGNKRLFDAFDIPCDDAPPFIWNDAIKKDLESQLTSTMRLAEPCEVIHVQMAEEKKNGDTQLTHYLVVRFAGDQVTAVQMLNRSRKSFCYFPARDATLVYAPDRKVVEVYAHTLSTRAPLANVLSKHGFKAPLSSRPLNRSRYDLSRFALPLKDTKPKLDGVRVERLYLTEAKALLGHATDTVSLHIDSCAELHEVIHEHWSNHPFSQPGAILGVTLVADLVFDGETAETPLSIVLAEPGRCSLQGEKDARLRQAGTQLLEALGVLKPLHPGSGIDDPKLVVQVARLLEYATNTMDGFALAQLGIDIDRFEDEGIITEGDRIIEKVVELANGEHTSVKLERCADGNQVRYRDPLTGADVVLPAKHARRWKVHLNWLREEIITALGTALQSVRGKHQDEEPIFLGELDIDGHDIALYFAAKMSSERQYAKVDTALRLRPRSVPGILLTTASEPFPFAGTNVVIPIEDVLSAAGATTAIDLAQLKLAYRHGQLAAMGGTSVALKLSPDGYAATLYLPGQAPWKVTNKAKIMVLQRLVDAHAAGSPHVNTKKLMEDTGCASPSNLFTSKNSPWRNYLVRVKGSHAWQLNLPTVDAPVEDDDQPEAASEVMEDA
;
A
#
# COMPACT_ATOMS: atom_id res chain seq x y z
N MET A 1 53.27 22.66 -17.73
CA MET A 1 52.51 21.40 -17.84
C MET A 1 51.34 21.48 -16.88
N GLY A 2 50.11 21.55 -17.39
CA GLY A 2 48.92 21.77 -16.56
C GLY A 2 48.62 20.58 -15.65
N LYS A 3 48.37 20.85 -14.36
CA LYS A 3 47.84 19.87 -13.40
C LYS A 3 46.52 19.31 -13.97
N LYS A 4 46.53 18.09 -14.49
CA LYS A 4 45.28 17.38 -14.82
C LYS A 4 44.57 17.10 -13.50
N THR A 5 43.54 17.88 -13.18
CA THR A 5 42.64 17.59 -12.07
C THR A 5 41.93 16.26 -12.35
N LEU A 6 42.14 15.28 -11.46
CA LEU A 6 41.53 13.95 -11.54
C LEU A 6 40.10 14.04 -11.02
N THR A 7 39.20 14.57 -11.83
CA THR A 7 37.79 14.80 -11.45
C THR A 7 37.00 13.54 -11.08
N ASN A 8 37.53 12.34 -11.37
CA ASN A 8 36.85 11.06 -11.14
C ASN A 8 37.60 10.11 -10.17
N ALA A 9 38.49 10.62 -9.31
CA ALA A 9 39.24 9.80 -8.35
C ALA A 9 39.35 10.49 -6.97
N HIS A 10 38.34 11.24 -6.57
CA HIS A 10 38.43 12.13 -5.42
C HIS A 10 38.53 11.34 -4.11
N CYS A 11 37.70 10.31 -3.93
CA CYS A 11 37.65 9.52 -2.71
C CYS A 11 38.93 8.70 -2.55
N LEU A 12 39.46 8.15 -3.65
CA LEU A 12 40.71 7.42 -3.67
C LEU A 12 41.89 8.32 -3.28
N LEU A 13 41.94 9.54 -3.81
CA LEU A 13 42.99 10.49 -3.44
C LEU A 13 42.89 10.90 -1.97
N GLU A 14 41.69 11.20 -1.48
CA GLU A 14 41.46 11.51 -0.07
C GLU A 14 41.87 10.35 0.86
N LEU A 15 41.55 9.11 0.47
CA LEU A 15 41.97 7.93 1.23
C LEU A 15 43.50 7.80 1.26
N ILE A 16 44.18 8.01 0.12
CA ILE A 16 45.65 7.95 0.04
C ILE A 16 46.31 9.02 0.92
N GLU A 17 45.73 10.21 0.99
CA GLU A 17 46.25 11.32 1.79
C GLU A 17 46.05 11.12 3.30
N LYS A 18 44.94 10.48 3.71
CA LYS A 18 44.55 10.38 5.13
C LYS A 18 44.85 9.03 5.78
N ALA A 19 44.92 7.94 5.01
CA ALA A 19 45.10 6.61 5.58
C ALA A 19 46.55 6.31 5.94
N HIS A 20 46.74 5.53 7.01
CA HIS A 20 48.06 5.00 7.36
C HIS A 20 48.57 4.03 6.28
N VAL A 21 49.90 3.97 6.08
CA VAL A 21 50.52 3.20 4.98
C VAL A 21 50.21 1.70 5.05
N THR A 22 50.12 1.13 6.25
CA THR A 22 49.70 -0.27 6.45
C THR A 22 48.27 -0.52 5.93
N ASN A 23 47.37 0.45 6.10
CA ASN A 23 45.99 0.38 5.64
C ASN A 23 45.92 0.50 4.13
N LEU A 24 46.72 1.38 3.52
CA LEU A 24 46.82 1.47 2.05
C LEU A 24 47.33 0.17 1.42
N LYS A 25 48.30 -0.49 2.06
CA LYS A 25 48.79 -1.81 1.61
C LYS A 25 47.68 -2.86 1.67
N ARG A 26 46.94 -2.96 2.78
CA ARG A 26 45.79 -3.87 2.92
C ARG A 26 44.70 -3.58 1.89
N PHE A 27 44.34 -2.30 1.72
CA PHE A 27 43.37 -1.85 0.73
C PHE A 27 43.75 -2.24 -0.70
N SER A 28 45.03 -2.09 -1.07
CA SER A 28 45.52 -2.48 -2.40
C SER A 28 45.44 -3.99 -2.67
N GLY A 29 45.32 -4.81 -1.61
CA GLY A 29 45.15 -6.26 -1.69
C GLY A 29 43.74 -6.70 -2.11
N LEU A 30 42.75 -5.80 -2.09
CA LEU A 30 41.39 -6.10 -2.57
C LEU A 30 41.41 -6.44 -4.06
N GLN A 31 40.53 -7.35 -4.48
CA GLN A 31 40.45 -7.79 -5.87
C GLN A 31 40.11 -6.61 -6.81
N GLU A 32 39.25 -5.72 -6.36
CA GLU A 32 38.83 -4.49 -7.04
C GLU A 32 40.00 -3.49 -7.17
N CYS A 33 40.97 -3.55 -6.24
CA CYS A 33 42.09 -2.61 -6.15
C CYS A 33 43.39 -3.13 -6.77
N GLN A 34 43.38 -4.32 -7.40
CA GLN A 34 44.60 -4.94 -7.96
C GLN A 34 45.36 -4.05 -8.95
N ALA A 35 44.68 -3.12 -9.62
CA ALA A 35 45.33 -2.17 -10.52
C ALA A 35 46.29 -1.21 -9.80
N LEU A 36 46.06 -0.93 -8.50
CA LEU A 36 46.96 -0.14 -7.66
C LEU A 36 48.20 -0.93 -7.26
N ALA A 37 48.06 -2.26 -7.09
CA ALA A 37 49.16 -3.12 -6.71
C ALA A 37 50.10 -3.44 -7.89
N ARG A 38 49.56 -3.50 -9.11
CA ARG A 38 50.31 -3.90 -10.31
C ARG A 38 51.26 -2.80 -10.78
N GLY A 39 52.56 -3.06 -10.67
CA GLY A 39 53.59 -2.16 -11.18
C GLY A 39 53.82 -0.93 -10.31
N PHE A 40 53.38 -0.96 -9.06
CA PHE A 40 53.71 0.02 -8.03
C PHE A 40 54.63 -0.61 -6.98
N ASP A 41 55.65 0.13 -6.57
CA ASP A 41 56.60 -0.32 -5.55
C ASP A 41 56.13 0.05 -4.14
N TRP A 42 55.60 -0.94 -3.42
CA TRP A 42 55.13 -0.80 -2.04
C TRP A 42 56.25 -0.89 -0.98
N SER A 43 57.50 -1.06 -1.40
CA SER A 43 58.68 -1.07 -0.50
C SER A 43 59.23 0.32 -0.20
N GLN A 44 58.66 1.36 -0.83
CA GLN A 44 59.00 2.77 -0.58
C GLN A 44 58.75 3.19 0.87
N ASP A 45 59.47 4.24 1.30
CA ASP A 45 59.35 4.80 2.63
C ASP A 45 57.96 5.38 2.89
N ALA A 46 57.49 5.27 4.14
CA ALA A 46 56.13 5.60 4.53
C ALA A 46 55.75 7.08 4.26
N GLU A 47 56.72 8.00 4.35
CA GLU A 47 56.46 9.44 4.11
C GLU A 47 56.30 9.76 2.62
N THR A 48 56.95 8.99 1.74
CA THR A 48 56.98 9.25 0.29
C THR A 48 55.95 8.44 -0.50
N LEU A 49 55.51 7.31 0.08
CA LEU A 49 54.59 6.36 -0.55
C LEU A 49 53.24 6.98 -0.98
N PRO A 50 52.55 7.82 -0.18
CA PRO A 50 51.29 8.44 -0.59
C PRO A 50 51.46 9.30 -1.86
N THR A 51 52.52 10.10 -1.92
CA THR A 51 52.80 10.97 -3.07
C THR A 51 53.10 10.16 -4.33
N ALA A 52 53.91 9.10 -4.19
CA ALA A 52 54.21 8.18 -5.29
C ALA A 52 52.96 7.43 -5.77
N LEU A 53 52.08 7.02 -4.86
CA LEU A 53 50.84 6.31 -5.17
C LEU A 53 49.85 7.23 -5.90
N ILE A 54 49.74 8.50 -5.49
CA ILE A 54 48.95 9.51 -6.21
C ILE A 54 49.47 9.66 -7.65
N GLU A 55 50.79 9.78 -7.84
CA GLU A 55 51.40 9.84 -9.17
C GLU A 55 51.09 8.59 -9.99
N HIS A 56 51.20 7.40 -9.41
CA HIS A 56 50.84 6.15 -10.07
C HIS A 56 49.37 6.14 -10.51
N VAL A 57 48.44 6.54 -9.64
CA VAL A 57 47.01 6.65 -9.95
C VAL A 57 46.76 7.59 -11.13
N ARG A 58 47.53 8.68 -11.29
CA ARG A 58 47.37 9.58 -12.45
C ARG A 58 47.60 8.89 -13.80
N HIS A 59 48.45 7.87 -13.82
CA HIS A 59 48.84 7.14 -15.02
C HIS A 59 47.92 5.96 -15.33
N LEU A 60 47.09 5.52 -14.38
CA LEU A 60 46.10 4.47 -14.61
C LEU A 60 44.98 4.94 -15.55
N ARG A 61 44.40 4.04 -16.33
CA ARG A 61 43.20 4.34 -17.12
C ARG A 61 41.98 4.46 -16.21
N LYS A 62 40.93 5.16 -16.66
CA LYS A 62 39.67 5.30 -15.92
C LYS A 62 39.11 3.93 -15.46
N GLU A 63 39.06 2.98 -16.39
CA GLU A 63 38.57 1.60 -16.16
C GLU A 63 39.33 0.85 -15.06
N GLN A 64 40.60 1.20 -14.84
CA GLN A 64 41.46 0.60 -13.82
C GLN A 64 41.33 1.31 -12.47
N ARG A 65 40.90 2.57 -12.46
CA ARG A 65 40.74 3.41 -11.27
C ARG A 65 39.34 3.34 -10.67
N ASP A 66 38.32 3.30 -11.51
CA ASP A 66 36.91 3.34 -11.09
C ASP A 66 36.57 2.28 -10.01
N PRO A 67 37.07 1.04 -10.06
CA PRO A 67 36.81 0.07 -8.99
C PRO A 67 37.43 0.48 -7.64
N ALA A 68 38.68 0.95 -7.64
CA ALA A 68 39.36 1.41 -6.43
C ALA A 68 38.74 2.70 -5.87
N GLU A 69 38.28 3.61 -6.74
CA GLU A 69 37.53 4.80 -6.33
C GLU A 69 36.24 4.43 -5.59
N ARG A 70 35.51 3.42 -6.07
CA ARG A 70 34.29 2.94 -5.40
C ARG A 70 34.60 2.36 -4.03
N GLU A 71 35.61 1.48 -3.91
CA GLU A 71 35.98 0.92 -2.61
C GLU A 71 36.48 1.99 -1.64
N ALA A 72 37.22 3.00 -2.13
CA ALA A 72 37.67 4.12 -1.31
C ALA A 72 36.48 4.95 -0.78
N LEU A 73 35.47 5.20 -1.61
CA LEU A 73 34.22 5.85 -1.18
C LEU A 73 33.53 5.06 -0.06
N ARG A 74 33.42 3.73 -0.18
CA ARG A 74 32.79 2.87 0.83
C ARG A 74 33.51 2.99 2.18
N ILE A 75 34.85 2.93 2.15
CA ILE A 75 35.70 3.06 3.34
C ILE A 75 35.56 4.43 3.98
N LEU A 76 35.66 5.51 3.20
CA LEU A 76 35.55 6.86 3.75
C LEU A 76 34.17 7.15 4.33
N ARG A 77 33.10 6.61 3.72
CA ARG A 77 31.74 6.74 4.27
C ARG A 77 31.59 6.04 5.62
N LEU A 78 32.14 4.83 5.77
CA LEU A 78 32.13 4.11 7.04
C LEU A 78 33.14 4.65 8.07
N ALA A 79 34.13 5.42 7.65
CA ALA A 79 35.02 6.17 8.53
C ALA A 79 34.44 7.52 9.02
N SER A 80 33.28 7.95 8.50
CA SER A 80 32.57 9.13 9.00
C SER A 80 32.11 8.93 10.45
N PRO A 81 31.81 9.99 11.24
CA PRO A 81 31.42 9.83 12.65
C PRO A 81 30.24 8.87 12.85
N ARG A 82 29.20 8.98 12.01
CA ARG A 82 28.05 8.05 12.04
C ARG A 82 28.42 6.65 11.54
N GLY A 83 29.20 6.57 10.45
CA GLY A 83 29.68 5.30 9.91
C GLY A 83 30.50 4.51 10.93
N ALA A 84 31.40 5.18 11.66
CA ALA A 84 32.28 4.59 12.66
C ALA A 84 31.50 4.07 13.86
N GLN A 85 30.46 4.80 14.30
CA GLN A 85 29.54 4.34 15.35
C GLN A 85 28.82 3.05 14.92
N ILE A 86 28.29 3.02 13.70
CA ILE A 86 27.63 1.83 13.14
C ILE A 86 28.63 0.68 13.05
N LEU A 87 29.81 0.91 12.47
CA LEU A 87 30.84 -0.10 12.26
C LEU A 87 31.30 -0.72 13.59
N THR A 88 31.46 0.10 14.63
CA THR A 88 31.82 -0.37 15.98
C THR A 88 30.71 -1.23 16.57
N THR A 89 29.45 -0.83 16.41
CA THR A 89 28.29 -1.61 16.90
C THR A 89 28.14 -2.94 16.15
N VAL A 90 28.41 -2.94 14.84
CA VAL A 90 28.35 -4.15 14.02
C VAL A 90 29.52 -5.09 14.31
N ALA A 91 30.69 -4.58 14.74
CA ALA A 91 31.84 -5.39 15.11
C ALA A 91 31.54 -6.37 16.26
N ASP A 92 30.59 -6.05 17.14
CA ASP A 92 30.13 -6.96 18.19
C ASP A 92 29.57 -8.29 17.63
N GLN A 93 29.16 -8.32 16.36
CA GLN A 93 28.70 -9.53 15.66
C GLN A 93 29.83 -10.47 15.22
N LEU A 94 31.10 -10.12 15.44
CA LEU A 94 32.22 -11.05 15.26
C LEU A 94 32.19 -12.19 16.28
N HIS A 95 31.52 -11.99 17.43
CA HIS A 95 31.39 -12.95 18.55
C HIS A 95 32.74 -13.52 19.04
N ASP A 96 33.83 -12.79 18.82
CA ASP A 96 35.20 -13.12 19.23
C ASP A 96 35.88 -11.90 19.85
N ASN A 97 36.16 -12.00 21.16
CA ASN A 97 36.74 -10.90 21.93
C ASN A 97 38.16 -10.52 21.47
N GLU A 98 38.94 -11.46 20.93
CA GLU A 98 40.29 -11.18 20.43
C GLU A 98 40.21 -10.42 19.11
N LEU A 99 39.29 -10.80 18.21
CA LEU A 99 39.05 -10.07 16.96
C LEU A 99 38.49 -8.67 17.20
N ILE A 100 37.55 -8.52 18.14
CA ILE A 100 37.01 -7.20 18.51
C ILE A 100 38.12 -6.31 19.10
N ALA A 101 38.97 -6.85 19.98
CA ALA A 101 40.11 -6.11 20.52
C ALA A 101 41.11 -5.71 19.42
N ALA A 102 41.40 -6.60 18.47
CA ALA A 102 42.25 -6.30 17.32
C ALA A 102 41.66 -5.18 16.45
N PHE A 103 40.35 -5.25 16.14
CA PHE A 103 39.64 -4.20 15.41
C PHE A 103 39.72 -2.84 16.13
N LEU A 104 39.44 -2.80 17.43
CA LEU A 104 39.46 -1.54 18.19
C LEU A 104 40.86 -0.93 18.30
N ALA A 105 41.90 -1.76 18.31
CA ALA A 105 43.30 -1.39 18.38
C ALA A 105 43.94 -1.04 17.02
N GLU A 106 43.19 -1.08 15.92
CA GLU A 106 43.75 -0.79 14.60
C GLU A 106 44.29 0.63 14.47
N ASP A 107 45.50 0.73 13.90
CA ASP A 107 46.19 1.98 13.65
C ASP A 107 45.54 2.75 12.48
N GLY A 108 45.63 4.09 12.54
CA GLY A 108 45.05 4.97 11.51
C GLY A 108 43.58 5.34 11.74
N GLY A 109 43.10 5.21 12.98
CA GLY A 109 41.80 5.71 13.42
C GLY A 109 40.61 5.03 12.72
N GLU A 110 39.53 5.77 12.50
CA GLU A 110 38.31 5.22 11.90
C GLU A 110 38.50 4.72 10.47
N ILE A 111 39.43 5.33 9.71
CA ILE A 111 39.80 4.82 8.38
C ILE A 111 40.48 3.45 8.51
N GLY A 112 41.38 3.28 9.47
CA GLY A 112 42.05 2.00 9.72
C GLY A 112 41.07 0.89 10.08
N ARG A 113 40.15 1.17 11.00
CA ARG A 113 39.06 0.27 11.38
C ARG A 113 38.17 -0.11 10.20
N SER A 114 37.79 0.86 9.38
CA SER A 114 37.01 0.62 8.17
C SER A 114 37.74 -0.23 7.13
N VAL A 115 39.04 0.00 6.92
CA VAL A 115 39.88 -0.83 6.03
C VAL A 115 40.02 -2.24 6.59
N TRP A 116 40.25 -2.38 7.89
CA TRP A 116 40.39 -3.68 8.55
C TRP A 116 39.13 -4.52 8.39
N MET A 117 37.96 -3.96 8.73
CA MET A 117 36.69 -4.69 8.61
C MET A 117 36.46 -5.17 7.17
N ARG A 118 36.85 -4.38 6.16
CA ARG A 118 36.71 -4.73 4.74
C ARG A 118 37.70 -5.81 4.25
N THR A 119 38.86 -5.95 4.89
CA THR A 119 40.01 -6.72 4.34
C THR A 119 40.47 -7.90 5.19
N HIS A 120 40.09 -7.98 6.46
CA HIS A 120 40.65 -8.95 7.41
C HIS A 120 40.23 -10.40 7.12
N SER A 121 38.94 -10.64 6.91
CA SER A 121 38.36 -11.95 6.60
C SER A 121 37.04 -11.80 5.83
N ASP A 122 36.55 -12.88 5.23
CA ASP A 122 35.24 -12.88 4.56
C ASP A 122 34.12 -12.52 5.55
N ASP A 123 34.21 -12.99 6.80
CA ASP A 123 33.22 -12.73 7.85
C ASP A 123 33.21 -11.24 8.25
N ALA A 124 34.40 -10.64 8.42
CA ALA A 124 34.53 -9.20 8.68
C ALA A 124 34.02 -8.38 7.48
N ALA A 125 34.34 -8.79 6.25
CA ALA A 125 33.88 -8.12 5.05
C ALA A 125 32.34 -8.20 4.89
N ARG A 126 31.71 -9.32 5.29
CA ARG A 126 30.24 -9.41 5.34
C ARG A 126 29.66 -8.39 6.32
N LEU A 127 30.26 -8.23 7.50
CA LEU A 127 29.84 -7.24 8.49
C LEU A 127 30.09 -5.79 8.04
N PHE A 128 31.15 -5.54 7.27
CA PHE A 128 31.36 -4.25 6.62
C PHE A 128 30.18 -3.88 5.71
N ASP A 129 29.70 -4.82 4.88
CA ASP A 129 28.56 -4.57 4.00
C ASP A 129 27.24 -4.35 4.78
N VAL A 130 27.08 -5.02 5.93
CA VAL A 130 25.93 -4.79 6.84
C VAL A 130 25.96 -3.37 7.38
N ALA A 131 27.12 -2.92 7.86
CA ALA A 131 27.29 -1.55 8.33
C ALA A 131 27.02 -0.53 7.21
N GLU A 132 27.48 -0.82 5.99
CA GLU A 132 27.19 0.01 4.82
C GLU A 132 25.69 0.06 4.50
N SER A 133 24.99 -1.07 4.56
CA SER A 133 23.53 -1.15 4.34
C SER A 133 22.77 -0.31 5.36
N ILE A 134 23.16 -0.37 6.64
CA ILE A 134 22.59 0.46 7.71
C ILE A 134 22.86 1.94 7.44
N LEU A 135 24.09 2.31 7.10
CA LEU A 135 24.46 3.70 6.80
C LEU A 135 23.66 4.25 5.61
N ASN A 136 23.44 3.43 4.58
CA ASN A 136 22.67 3.79 3.39
C ASN A 136 21.18 4.04 3.67
N THR A 137 20.61 3.53 4.77
CA THR A 137 19.20 3.81 5.11
C THR A 137 18.94 5.31 5.25
N GLY A 138 19.87 6.07 5.83
CA GLY A 138 19.77 7.52 5.93
C GLY A 138 19.75 8.22 4.57
N ASP A 139 20.46 7.67 3.58
CA ASP A 139 20.48 8.21 2.23
C ASP A 139 19.21 7.91 1.43
N ILE A 140 18.62 6.75 1.68
CA ILE A 140 17.47 6.24 0.94
C ILE A 140 16.15 6.72 1.57
N ARG A 141 16.16 7.14 2.84
CA ARG A 141 14.98 7.62 3.56
C ARG A 141 14.30 8.77 2.81
N GLY A 142 13.01 8.61 2.55
CA GLY A 142 12.19 9.53 1.75
C GLY A 142 12.07 9.17 0.27
N ASN A 143 12.91 8.27 -0.26
CA ASN A 143 12.81 7.83 -1.65
C ASN A 143 11.68 6.81 -1.83
N LYS A 144 10.49 7.28 -2.23
CA LYS A 144 9.27 6.47 -2.41
C LYS A 144 9.42 5.22 -3.30
N ARG A 145 10.49 5.10 -4.11
CA ARG A 145 10.75 3.90 -4.92
C ARG A 145 11.50 2.80 -4.17
N LEU A 146 12.25 3.16 -3.14
CA LEU A 146 13.19 2.28 -2.43
C LEU A 146 12.83 2.12 -0.94
N PHE A 147 11.80 2.82 -0.46
CA PHE A 147 11.50 2.97 0.96
C PHE A 147 9.99 3.03 1.21
N ASP A 148 9.50 2.16 2.11
CA ASP A 148 8.17 2.18 2.69
C ASP A 148 8.30 2.28 4.22
N ALA A 149 7.35 2.90 4.91
CA ALA A 149 7.35 3.00 6.37
C ALA A 149 5.95 2.69 6.88
N PHE A 150 5.81 1.91 7.94
CA PHE A 150 4.56 1.35 8.41
C PHE A 150 4.37 1.71 9.88
N ASP A 151 3.14 2.06 10.25
CA ASP A 151 2.78 2.29 11.64
C ASP A 151 2.50 0.95 12.36
N ILE A 152 2.70 0.94 13.68
CA ILE A 152 2.32 -0.18 14.54
C ILE A 152 1.08 0.25 15.34
N PRO A 153 -0.11 -0.32 15.05
CA PRO A 153 -1.36 0.11 15.66
C PRO A 153 -1.49 -0.42 17.10
N CYS A 154 -0.75 0.19 18.04
CA CYS A 154 -0.74 -0.20 19.46
C CYS A 154 -0.53 1.00 20.39
N ASP A 155 -1.19 0.98 21.55
CA ASP A 155 -1.09 2.02 22.58
C ASP A 155 0.33 2.13 23.17
N ASP A 156 1.01 1.00 23.33
CA ASP A 156 2.41 0.90 23.76
C ASP A 156 3.26 0.21 22.68
N ALA A 157 4.49 0.69 22.46
CA ALA A 157 5.38 0.11 21.46
C ALA A 157 5.76 -1.34 21.84
N PRO A 158 5.54 -2.34 20.95
CA PRO A 158 5.82 -3.73 21.29
C PRO A 158 7.33 -3.93 21.48
N PRO A 159 7.74 -4.73 22.48
CA PRO A 159 9.14 -5.09 22.63
C PRO A 159 9.59 -5.86 21.39
N PHE A 160 10.79 -5.55 20.88
CA PHE A 160 11.38 -6.31 19.78
C PHE A 160 12.05 -7.57 20.34
N ILE A 161 11.47 -8.74 20.04
CA ILE A 161 11.99 -10.02 20.53
C ILE A 161 12.94 -10.59 19.47
N TRP A 162 14.21 -10.79 19.85
CA TRP A 162 15.22 -11.37 18.96
C TRP A 162 16.00 -12.50 19.64
N ASN A 163 16.16 -13.61 18.93
CA ASN A 163 17.04 -14.74 19.29
C ASN A 163 17.30 -15.61 18.05
N ASP A 164 18.22 -16.57 18.17
CA ASP A 164 18.62 -17.45 17.06
C ASP A 164 17.48 -18.32 16.50
N ALA A 165 16.51 -18.69 17.35
CA ALA A 165 15.34 -19.45 16.90
C ALA A 165 14.43 -18.59 16.01
N ILE A 166 14.20 -17.33 16.40
CA ILE A 166 13.45 -16.33 15.62
C ILE A 166 14.18 -16.03 14.32
N LYS A 167 15.51 -15.83 14.37
CA LYS A 167 16.34 -15.63 13.17
C LYS A 167 16.11 -16.74 12.15
N LYS A 168 16.27 -17.99 12.57
CA LYS A 168 16.16 -19.16 11.67
C LYS A 168 14.75 -19.34 11.08
N ASP A 169 13.71 -19.08 11.88
CA ASP A 169 12.32 -19.12 11.40
C ASP A 169 12.04 -17.99 10.41
N LEU A 170 12.53 -16.78 10.69
CA LEU A 170 12.40 -15.62 9.79
C LEU A 170 13.09 -15.89 8.44
N GLU A 171 14.32 -16.40 8.44
CA GLU A 171 15.07 -16.75 7.22
C GLU A 171 14.31 -17.79 6.38
N SER A 172 13.78 -18.84 7.01
CA SER A 172 13.00 -19.87 6.32
C SER A 172 11.72 -19.32 5.69
N GLN A 173 10.97 -18.48 6.42
CA GLN A 173 9.72 -17.91 5.93
C GLN A 173 9.94 -16.84 4.87
N LEU A 174 10.97 -16.00 5.00
CA LEU A 174 11.32 -15.02 3.97
C LEU A 174 11.74 -15.70 2.67
N THR A 175 12.59 -16.73 2.75
CA THR A 175 13.00 -17.55 1.60
C THR A 175 11.78 -18.12 0.88
N SER A 176 10.83 -18.70 1.62
CA SER A 176 9.60 -19.26 1.05
C SER A 176 8.67 -18.20 0.46
N THR A 177 8.43 -17.10 1.19
CA THR A 177 7.44 -16.07 0.81
C THR A 177 7.91 -15.26 -0.39
N MET A 178 9.19 -14.91 -0.42
CA MET A 178 9.83 -14.18 -1.53
C MET A 178 10.20 -15.10 -2.70
N ARG A 179 10.02 -16.43 -2.57
CA ARG A 179 10.37 -17.44 -3.57
C ARG A 179 11.84 -17.38 -4.00
N LEU A 180 12.73 -17.20 -3.03
CA LEU A 180 14.16 -17.10 -3.30
C LEU A 180 14.73 -18.47 -3.71
N ALA A 181 15.67 -18.46 -4.65
CA ALA A 181 16.35 -19.67 -5.10
C ALA A 181 17.35 -20.20 -4.06
N GLU A 182 17.93 -19.29 -3.27
CA GLU A 182 18.84 -19.58 -2.18
C GLU A 182 18.28 -19.02 -0.86
N PRO A 183 18.62 -19.63 0.29
CA PRO A 183 18.23 -19.10 1.59
C PRO A 183 18.71 -17.66 1.79
N CYS A 184 17.84 -16.80 2.31
CA CYS A 184 18.28 -15.47 2.76
C CYS A 184 18.98 -15.56 4.13
N GLU A 185 19.88 -14.62 4.37
CA GLU A 185 20.52 -14.39 5.67
C GLU A 185 19.93 -13.15 6.33
N VAL A 186 19.69 -13.20 7.64
CA VAL A 186 19.18 -12.07 8.42
C VAL A 186 20.16 -11.71 9.54
N ILE A 187 20.59 -10.46 9.57
CA ILE A 187 21.52 -9.93 10.57
C ILE A 187 20.81 -8.81 11.35
N HIS A 188 20.71 -8.99 12.67
CA HIS A 188 20.12 -8.02 13.60
C HIS A 188 21.22 -7.18 14.25
N VAL A 189 21.03 -5.86 14.25
CA VAL A 189 21.91 -4.89 14.89
C VAL A 189 21.04 -3.95 15.72
N GLN A 190 21.34 -3.81 17.01
CA GLN A 190 20.67 -2.86 17.89
C GLN A 190 21.57 -1.65 18.10
N MET A 191 21.05 -0.46 17.81
CA MET A 191 21.76 0.80 18.02
C MET A 191 21.12 1.58 19.16
N ALA A 192 21.97 2.18 20.00
CA ALA A 192 21.57 3.08 21.06
C ALA A 192 21.99 4.51 20.71
N GLU A 193 21.05 5.45 20.79
CA GLU A 193 21.30 6.89 20.60
C GLU A 193 20.86 7.65 21.83
N GLU A 194 21.73 8.49 22.38
CA GLU A 194 21.35 9.40 23.47
C GLU A 194 20.55 10.58 22.91
N LYS A 195 19.32 10.74 23.40
CA LYS A 195 18.49 11.90 23.11
C LYS A 195 19.00 13.11 23.90
N LYS A 196 18.70 14.31 23.40
CA LYS A 196 19.06 15.60 24.05
C LYS A 196 18.51 15.74 25.49
N ASN A 197 17.48 14.98 25.85
CA ASN A 197 16.90 14.96 27.20
C ASN A 197 17.59 13.97 28.16
N GLY A 198 18.60 13.21 27.70
CA GLY A 198 19.31 12.19 28.46
C GLY A 198 18.72 10.77 28.35
N ASP A 199 17.59 10.59 27.66
CA ASP A 199 17.01 9.25 27.44
C ASP A 199 17.73 8.52 26.31
N THR A 200 17.88 7.20 26.42
CA THR A 200 18.46 6.38 25.34
C THR A 200 17.36 5.88 24.40
N GLN A 201 17.43 6.25 23.13
CA GLN A 201 16.64 5.68 22.05
C GLN A 201 17.28 4.39 21.55
N LEU A 202 16.50 3.31 21.51
CA LEU A 202 16.93 2.05 20.92
C LEU A 202 16.32 1.91 19.53
N THR A 203 17.15 1.68 18.51
CA THR A 203 16.70 1.41 17.15
C THR A 203 17.20 0.03 16.73
N HIS A 204 16.30 -0.81 16.22
CA HIS A 204 16.63 -2.16 15.76
C HIS A 204 16.73 -2.19 14.23
N TYR A 205 17.87 -2.62 13.71
CA TYR A 205 18.14 -2.82 12.29
C TYR A 205 18.16 -4.30 11.96
N LEU A 206 17.53 -4.67 10.86
CA LEU A 206 17.57 -6.02 10.29
C LEU A 206 18.00 -5.92 8.84
N VAL A 207 19.22 -6.37 8.57
CA VAL A 207 19.74 -6.45 7.20
C VAL A 207 19.49 -7.87 6.69
N VAL A 208 18.69 -7.95 5.63
CA VAL A 208 18.32 -9.20 4.96
C VAL A 208 19.06 -9.28 3.64
N ARG A 209 19.98 -10.24 3.53
CA ARG A 209 20.76 -10.48 2.31
C ARG A 209 20.19 -11.67 1.58
N PHE A 210 19.99 -11.55 0.27
CA PHE A 210 19.43 -12.61 -0.55
C PHE A 210 19.90 -12.53 -2.00
N ALA A 211 19.88 -13.69 -2.68
CA ALA A 211 20.12 -13.77 -4.12
C ALA A 211 18.93 -13.15 -4.88
N GLY A 212 19.19 -12.12 -5.68
CA GLY A 212 18.22 -11.56 -6.63
C GLY A 212 17.99 -12.47 -7.83
N ASP A 213 17.17 -12.04 -8.80
CA ASP A 213 16.87 -12.83 -10.00
C ASP A 213 18.13 -13.13 -10.83
N GLN A 214 18.17 -14.29 -11.49
CA GLN A 214 19.29 -14.68 -12.34
C GLN A 214 19.52 -13.66 -13.47
N VAL A 215 20.75 -13.14 -13.56
CA VAL A 215 21.18 -12.22 -14.62
C VAL A 215 22.19 -12.91 -15.52
N THR A 216 21.99 -12.78 -16.83
CA THR A 216 22.97 -13.20 -17.84
C THR A 216 23.85 -12.01 -18.23
N ALA A 217 25.14 -12.07 -17.90
CA ALA A 217 26.12 -11.09 -18.33
C ALA A 217 26.97 -11.64 -19.49
N VAL A 218 27.40 -10.72 -20.35
CA VAL A 218 28.31 -11.01 -21.45
C VAL A 218 29.63 -10.32 -21.17
N GLN A 219 30.69 -11.12 -20.97
CA GLN A 219 32.05 -10.62 -20.90
C GLN A 219 32.73 -10.79 -22.25
N MET A 220 33.34 -9.70 -22.73
CA MET A 220 34.28 -9.74 -23.86
C MET A 220 35.69 -9.82 -23.30
N LEU A 221 36.30 -11.01 -23.35
CA LEU A 221 37.68 -11.23 -22.93
C LEU A 221 38.48 -11.69 -24.15
N ASN A 222 39.57 -11.01 -24.50
CA ASN A 222 40.42 -11.36 -25.66
C ASN A 222 39.64 -11.55 -26.98
N ARG A 223 38.63 -10.69 -27.24
CA ARG A 223 37.72 -10.78 -28.40
C ARG A 223 36.84 -12.05 -28.43
N SER A 224 36.88 -12.88 -27.38
CA SER A 224 35.95 -13.98 -27.16
C SER A 224 34.76 -13.49 -26.35
N ARG A 225 33.55 -13.79 -26.85
CA ARG A 225 32.29 -13.53 -26.16
C ARG A 225 31.97 -14.71 -25.26
N LYS A 226 32.04 -14.52 -23.94
CA LYS A 226 31.55 -15.51 -22.97
C LYS A 226 30.33 -14.95 -22.26
N SER A 227 29.21 -15.66 -22.35
CA SER A 227 28.04 -15.42 -21.51
C SER A 227 28.18 -16.24 -20.23
N PHE A 228 27.90 -15.64 -19.08
CA PHE A 228 27.78 -16.32 -17.80
C PHE A 228 26.54 -15.83 -17.08
N CYS A 229 25.89 -16.73 -16.33
CA CYS A 229 24.72 -16.42 -15.53
C CYS A 229 25.14 -16.36 -14.06
N TYR A 230 24.68 -15.36 -13.33
CA TYR A 230 24.91 -15.22 -11.90
C TYR A 230 23.67 -14.63 -11.23
N PHE A 231 23.52 -14.84 -9.92
CA PHE A 231 22.50 -14.20 -9.12
C PHE A 231 23.13 -13.00 -8.39
N PRO A 232 22.66 -11.76 -8.62
CA PRO A 232 23.21 -10.60 -7.94
C PRO A 232 22.82 -10.64 -6.46
N ALA A 233 23.77 -10.37 -5.57
CA ALA A 233 23.46 -10.16 -4.16
C ALA A 233 22.58 -8.90 -4.02
N ARG A 234 21.50 -9.01 -3.25
CA ARG A 234 20.62 -7.90 -2.89
C ARG A 234 20.48 -7.82 -1.39
N ASP A 235 20.46 -6.59 -0.90
CA ASP A 235 20.22 -6.29 0.49
C ASP A 235 18.85 -5.58 0.61
N ALA A 236 18.11 -5.94 1.64
CA ALA A 236 16.98 -5.18 2.14
C ALA A 236 17.26 -4.85 3.61
N THR A 237 16.96 -3.63 4.03
CA THR A 237 17.15 -3.22 5.42
C THR A 237 15.81 -2.85 6.01
N LEU A 238 15.51 -3.39 7.18
CA LEU A 238 14.36 -3.02 7.98
C LEU A 238 14.84 -2.29 9.23
N VAL A 239 14.15 -1.22 9.60
CA VAL A 239 14.46 -0.41 10.78
C VAL A 239 13.21 -0.32 11.64
N TYR A 240 13.32 -0.70 12.90
CA TYR A 240 12.28 -0.52 13.89
C TYR A 240 12.72 0.49 14.95
N ALA A 241 11.95 1.56 15.10
CA ALA A 241 12.11 2.57 16.13
C ALA A 241 10.90 2.50 17.08
N PRO A 242 11.03 1.84 18.26
CA PRO A 242 9.95 1.67 19.23
C PRO A 242 9.35 3.01 19.67
N ASP A 243 10.18 4.02 19.90
CA ASP A 243 9.75 5.33 20.37
C ASP A 243 8.89 6.09 19.36
N ARG A 244 9.09 5.82 18.06
CA ARG A 244 8.28 6.37 16.97
C ARG A 244 7.09 5.47 16.62
N LYS A 245 7.07 4.21 17.09
CA LYS A 245 6.13 3.16 16.68
C LYS A 245 6.11 2.91 15.16
N VAL A 246 7.25 3.12 14.49
CA VAL A 246 7.37 2.98 13.04
C VAL A 246 8.33 1.84 12.66
N VAL A 247 7.93 1.07 11.65
CA VAL A 247 8.79 0.13 10.92
C VAL A 247 9.08 0.66 9.53
N GLU A 248 10.33 0.92 9.23
CA GLU A 248 10.80 1.37 7.93
C GLU A 248 11.42 0.20 7.15
N VAL A 249 11.10 0.08 5.87
CA VAL A 249 11.60 -0.99 4.99
C VAL A 249 12.25 -0.40 3.75
N TYR A 250 13.53 -0.71 3.57
CA TYR A 250 14.39 -0.25 2.50
C TYR A 250 14.72 -1.42 1.57
N ALA A 251 14.21 -1.40 0.34
CA ALA A 251 14.56 -2.39 -0.69
C ALA A 251 14.24 -1.88 -2.09
N HIS A 252 14.92 -2.43 -3.10
CA HIS A 252 14.79 -2.01 -4.51
C HIS A 252 13.40 -2.23 -5.13
N THR A 253 12.63 -3.21 -4.63
CA THR A 253 11.37 -3.63 -5.24
C THR A 253 10.25 -3.74 -4.23
N LEU A 254 9.04 -3.29 -4.60
CA LEU A 254 7.83 -3.40 -3.76
C LEU A 254 7.52 -4.86 -3.39
N SER A 255 7.76 -5.78 -4.33
CA SER A 255 7.65 -7.23 -4.14
C SER A 255 8.59 -7.81 -3.08
N THR A 256 9.61 -7.06 -2.66
CA THR A 256 10.49 -7.40 -1.53
C THR A 256 10.01 -6.71 -0.26
N ARG A 257 9.62 -5.43 -0.34
CA ARG A 257 9.27 -4.62 0.84
C ARG A 257 8.02 -5.14 1.57
N ALA A 258 6.95 -5.47 0.83
CA ALA A 258 5.70 -5.92 1.45
C ALA A 258 5.81 -7.29 2.15
N PRO A 259 6.41 -8.34 1.55
CA PRO A 259 6.67 -9.59 2.26
C PRO A 259 7.57 -9.44 3.48
N LEU A 260 8.60 -8.60 3.39
CA LEU A 260 9.54 -8.37 4.48
C LEU A 260 8.85 -7.75 5.71
N ALA A 261 8.05 -6.70 5.48
CA ALA A 261 7.23 -6.08 6.53
C ALA A 261 6.27 -7.11 7.17
N ASN A 262 5.55 -7.87 6.34
CA ASN A 262 4.55 -8.82 6.79
C ASN A 262 5.14 -9.98 7.62
N VAL A 263 6.24 -10.59 7.16
CA VAL A 263 6.88 -11.69 7.91
C VAL A 263 7.44 -11.19 9.23
N LEU A 264 7.98 -9.97 9.27
CA LEU A 264 8.46 -9.40 10.51
C LEU A 264 7.34 -9.07 11.50
N SER A 265 6.22 -8.50 11.05
CA SER A 265 5.06 -8.21 11.89
C SER A 265 4.66 -9.42 12.75
N LYS A 266 4.63 -10.58 12.08
CA LYS A 266 4.22 -11.85 12.65
C LYS A 266 5.24 -12.44 13.63
N HIS A 267 6.53 -12.26 13.40
CA HIS A 267 7.60 -12.95 14.13
C HIS A 267 8.38 -12.07 15.12
N GLY A 268 8.58 -10.79 14.80
CA GLY A 268 9.30 -9.85 15.65
C GLY A 268 8.44 -9.23 16.75
N PHE A 269 7.21 -8.82 16.41
CA PHE A 269 6.30 -8.12 17.34
C PHE A 269 5.07 -8.95 17.75
N LYS A 270 4.75 -10.00 16.99
CA LYS A 270 3.48 -10.74 17.07
C LYS A 270 2.25 -9.83 16.94
N ALA A 271 2.40 -8.71 16.26
CA ALA A 271 1.36 -7.72 16.01
C ALA A 271 1.36 -7.40 14.51
N PRO A 272 0.18 -7.32 13.86
CA PRO A 272 0.12 -6.93 12.45
C PRO A 272 0.66 -5.51 12.29
N LEU A 273 1.52 -5.29 11.29
CA LEU A 273 1.87 -3.94 10.86
C LEU A 273 0.69 -3.35 10.11
N SER A 274 0.55 -2.03 10.17
CA SER A 274 -0.30 -1.33 9.22
C SER A 274 0.20 -1.63 7.80
N SER A 275 -0.69 -2.01 6.90
CA SER A 275 -0.43 -2.12 5.47
C SER A 275 -0.29 -0.75 4.79
N ARG A 276 -0.51 0.34 5.54
CA ARG A 276 -0.46 1.73 5.08
C ARG A 276 0.98 2.26 5.13
N PRO A 277 1.62 2.56 3.99
CA PRO A 277 2.91 3.21 3.99
C PRO A 277 2.78 4.71 4.33
N LEU A 278 3.34 5.13 5.47
CA LEU A 278 3.41 6.50 6.01
C LEU A 278 4.10 7.51 5.08
N ASN A 279 4.81 7.06 4.06
CA ASN A 279 5.68 7.91 3.22
C ASN A 279 4.97 8.69 2.12
N ARG A 280 3.63 8.75 2.10
CA ARG A 280 2.93 9.63 1.17
C ARG A 280 2.80 11.03 1.77
N SER A 281 3.88 11.78 1.67
CA SER A 281 3.92 13.22 1.94
C SER A 281 2.85 13.97 1.14
N ARG A 282 1.98 14.70 1.85
CA ARG A 282 1.10 15.74 1.31
C ARG A 282 1.85 17.07 1.38
N TYR A 283 1.87 17.82 0.27
CA TYR A 283 2.45 19.15 0.23
C TYR A 283 1.36 20.20 0.14
N ASP A 284 1.16 20.95 1.21
CA ASP A 284 0.25 22.09 1.24
C ASP A 284 1.01 23.37 0.87
N LEU A 285 0.75 23.88 -0.34
CA LEU A 285 1.45 25.06 -0.86
C LEU A 285 0.85 26.38 -0.33
N SER A 286 -0.24 26.33 0.44
CA SER A 286 -0.92 27.53 0.94
C SER A 286 -0.03 28.46 1.77
N ARG A 287 0.97 27.92 2.49
CA ARG A 287 1.94 28.71 3.25
C ARG A 287 2.67 29.75 2.38
N PHE A 288 2.86 29.45 1.11
CA PHE A 288 3.59 30.29 0.16
C PHE A 288 2.76 31.45 -0.40
N ALA A 289 1.48 31.58 -0.02
CA ALA A 289 0.68 32.76 -0.32
C ALA A 289 1.03 33.97 0.56
N LEU A 290 1.87 33.74 1.59
CA LEU A 290 2.33 34.75 2.52
C LEU A 290 3.86 34.89 2.43
N PRO A 291 4.42 36.09 2.68
CA PRO A 291 5.86 36.30 2.67
C PRO A 291 6.64 35.38 3.63
N LEU A 292 7.87 35.04 3.24
CA LEU A 292 8.78 34.18 4.03
C LEU A 292 9.91 34.93 4.74
N LYS A 293 10.13 36.22 4.44
CA LYS A 293 11.30 36.99 4.84
C LYS A 293 11.69 36.91 6.33
N ASP A 294 10.71 36.95 7.23
CA ASP A 294 10.93 36.91 8.68
C ASP A 294 10.78 35.50 9.29
N THR A 295 10.57 34.49 8.45
CA THR A 295 10.36 33.11 8.92
C THR A 295 11.71 32.46 9.19
N LYS A 296 11.97 32.08 10.44
CA LYS A 296 13.17 31.33 10.84
C LYS A 296 12.78 30.11 11.69
N PRO A 297 12.37 29.00 11.06
CA PRO A 297 11.97 27.81 11.78
C PRO A 297 13.18 27.19 12.49
N LYS A 298 12.95 26.59 13.67
CA LYS A 298 13.99 25.87 14.41
C LYS A 298 14.17 24.49 13.80
N LEU A 299 15.38 24.20 13.32
CA LEU A 299 15.77 22.90 12.77
C LEU A 299 16.86 22.30 13.66
N ASP A 300 16.97 20.97 13.66
CA ASP A 300 18.02 20.27 14.42
C ASP A 300 19.35 20.30 13.65
N GLY A 301 20.40 20.82 14.26
CA GLY A 301 21.74 20.83 13.68
C GLY A 301 21.99 21.87 12.58
N VAL A 302 20.99 22.73 12.32
CA VAL A 302 21.00 23.74 11.26
C VAL A 302 20.30 25.01 11.71
N ARG A 303 20.90 26.16 11.37
CA ARG A 303 20.28 27.47 11.48
C ARG A 303 19.84 27.96 10.09
N VAL A 304 18.61 28.43 9.99
CA VAL A 304 18.07 29.06 8.78
C VAL A 304 18.41 30.56 8.83
N GLU A 305 19.25 31.01 7.91
CA GLU A 305 19.58 32.43 7.79
C GLU A 305 18.53 33.19 6.99
N ARG A 306 18.09 32.58 5.88
CA ARG A 306 17.17 33.20 4.95
C ARG A 306 16.25 32.18 4.30
N LEU A 307 15.01 32.58 4.08
CA LEU A 307 14.01 31.85 3.31
C LEU A 307 13.35 32.79 2.30
N TYR A 308 13.30 32.37 1.04
CA TYR A 308 12.67 33.14 -0.03
C TYR A 308 12.23 32.25 -1.19
N LEU A 309 11.30 32.76 -1.99
CA LEU A 309 10.86 32.09 -3.22
C LEU A 309 11.57 32.74 -4.41
N THR A 310 12.16 31.93 -5.29
CA THR A 310 12.76 32.41 -6.56
C THR A 310 11.84 32.18 -7.75
N GLU A 311 10.95 31.19 -7.64
CA GLU A 311 9.94 30.91 -8.65
C GLU A 311 8.62 30.61 -7.96
N ALA A 312 7.53 31.12 -8.52
CA ALA A 312 6.19 30.69 -8.18
C ALA A 312 5.37 30.54 -9.45
N LYS A 313 4.54 29.51 -9.49
CA LYS A 313 3.55 29.27 -10.53
C LYS A 313 2.17 29.30 -9.91
N ALA A 314 1.26 30.09 -10.48
CA ALA A 314 -0.11 30.20 -9.99
C ALA A 314 -1.13 30.23 -11.14
N LEU A 315 -2.35 29.83 -10.84
CA LEU A 315 -3.48 29.90 -11.78
C LEU A 315 -4.01 31.32 -11.98
N LEU A 316 -4.43 31.62 -13.20
CA LEU A 316 -5.26 32.77 -13.57
C LEU A 316 -6.71 32.29 -13.74
N GLY A 317 -7.51 32.34 -12.67
CA GLY A 317 -8.89 31.81 -12.67
C GLY A 317 -8.96 30.30 -12.43
N HIS A 318 -9.97 29.62 -12.99
CA HIS A 318 -10.16 28.15 -12.88
C HIS A 318 -9.61 27.38 -14.09
N ALA A 319 -9.61 28.03 -15.25
CA ALA A 319 -9.10 27.46 -16.49
C ALA A 319 -7.56 27.44 -16.49
N THR A 320 -7.00 26.55 -17.31
CA THR A 320 -5.60 26.10 -17.42
C THR A 320 -4.53 27.18 -17.55
N ASP A 321 -4.90 28.46 -17.63
CA ASP A 321 -3.95 29.56 -17.78
C ASP A 321 -3.18 29.74 -16.48
N THR A 322 -1.86 29.69 -16.59
CA THR A 322 -0.95 29.81 -15.46
C THR A 322 -0.01 30.97 -15.69
N VAL A 323 0.23 31.75 -14.65
CA VAL A 323 1.35 32.67 -14.60
C VAL A 323 2.49 32.02 -13.82
N SER A 324 3.67 32.01 -14.42
CA SER A 324 4.92 31.69 -13.72
C SER A 324 5.73 32.97 -13.58
N LEU A 325 6.18 33.25 -12.38
CA LEU A 325 7.10 34.34 -12.10
C LEU A 325 8.41 33.74 -11.62
N HIS A 326 9.50 34.11 -12.28
CA HIS A 326 10.85 33.74 -11.90
C HIS A 326 11.65 35.01 -11.62
N ILE A 327 12.40 35.03 -10.53
CA ILE A 327 13.12 36.21 -10.04
C ILE A 327 14.58 35.83 -9.82
N ASP A 328 15.46 36.45 -10.60
CA ASP A 328 16.92 36.25 -10.55
C ASP A 328 17.62 37.14 -9.51
N SER A 329 16.93 38.16 -8.96
CA SER A 329 17.52 39.13 -8.04
C SER A 329 17.81 38.57 -6.64
N CYS A 330 17.49 37.29 -6.42
CA CYS A 330 17.43 36.66 -5.10
C CYS A 330 16.55 37.42 -4.10
N ALA A 331 15.71 38.37 -4.51
CA ALA A 331 14.75 39.04 -3.65
C ALA A 331 13.59 38.09 -3.30
N GLU A 332 12.87 38.39 -2.23
CA GLU A 332 11.68 37.61 -1.88
C GLU A 332 10.55 37.95 -2.85
N LEU A 333 9.88 36.90 -3.36
CA LEU A 333 8.92 37.02 -4.47
C LEU A 333 7.73 37.93 -4.17
N HIS A 334 7.18 37.90 -2.95
CA HIS A 334 6.06 38.78 -2.58
C HIS A 334 6.49 40.23 -2.48
N GLU A 335 7.73 40.55 -2.09
CA GLU A 335 8.23 41.94 -2.09
C GLU A 335 8.24 42.53 -3.51
N VAL A 336 8.82 41.79 -4.47
CA VAL A 336 8.88 42.23 -5.87
C VAL A 336 7.47 42.35 -6.47
N ILE A 337 6.59 41.41 -6.16
CA ILE A 337 5.21 41.42 -6.64
C ILE A 337 4.44 42.62 -6.06
N HIS A 338 4.56 42.90 -4.76
CA HIS A 338 3.80 43.96 -4.11
C HIS A 338 4.17 45.36 -4.61
N GLU A 339 5.42 45.58 -5.05
CA GLU A 339 5.84 46.84 -5.67
C GLU A 339 5.17 47.10 -7.04
N HIS A 340 4.73 46.05 -7.74
CA HIS A 340 4.21 46.14 -9.10
C HIS A 340 2.73 45.78 -9.26
N TRP A 341 2.19 44.95 -8.37
CA TRP A 341 0.83 44.43 -8.42
C TRP A 341 0.13 44.52 -7.06
N SER A 342 -0.97 45.26 -7.00
CA SER A 342 -1.80 45.39 -5.80
C SER A 342 -2.74 44.19 -5.56
N ASN A 343 -3.04 43.40 -6.60
CA ASN A 343 -3.79 42.15 -6.51
C ASN A 343 -3.18 41.15 -7.50
N HIS A 344 -2.79 39.97 -7.03
CA HIS A 344 -2.06 38.98 -7.81
C HIS A 344 -2.46 37.56 -7.40
N PRO A 345 -2.36 36.57 -8.30
CA PRO A 345 -2.76 35.20 -7.98
C PRO A 345 -1.86 34.54 -6.92
N PHE A 346 -0.61 35.00 -6.76
CA PHE A 346 0.32 34.43 -5.79
C PHE A 346 -0.03 34.69 -4.32
N SER A 347 -0.89 35.67 -4.00
CA SER A 347 -1.38 35.89 -2.62
C SER A 347 -2.61 35.03 -2.28
N GLN A 348 -3.06 34.19 -3.21
CA GLN A 348 -4.21 33.31 -3.03
C GLN A 348 -3.74 31.87 -2.77
N PRO A 349 -3.93 31.32 -1.55
CA PRO A 349 -3.51 29.97 -1.19
C PRO A 349 -3.83 28.89 -2.22
N GLY A 350 -5.08 28.81 -2.69
CA GLY A 350 -5.52 27.80 -3.66
C GLY A 350 -5.10 28.06 -5.11
N ALA A 351 -4.38 29.15 -5.40
CA ALA A 351 -3.91 29.44 -6.76
C ALA A 351 -2.55 28.84 -7.06
N ILE A 352 -1.75 28.62 -6.02
CA ILE A 352 -0.35 28.23 -6.13
C ILE A 352 -0.27 26.79 -6.63
N LEU A 353 0.34 26.63 -7.79
CA LEU A 353 0.56 25.35 -8.46
C LEU A 353 1.93 24.76 -8.17
N GLY A 354 2.88 25.61 -7.82
CA GLY A 354 4.24 25.19 -7.52
C GLY A 354 5.11 26.37 -7.18
N VAL A 355 6.18 26.11 -6.45
CA VAL A 355 7.16 27.09 -6.01
C VAL A 355 8.56 26.48 -6.05
N THR A 356 9.56 27.35 -6.18
CA THR A 356 10.95 27.04 -5.89
C THR A 356 11.33 27.80 -4.63
N LEU A 357 11.37 27.08 -3.52
CA LEU A 357 11.77 27.57 -2.20
C LEU A 357 13.29 27.49 -2.08
N VAL A 358 13.93 28.60 -1.72
CA VAL A 358 15.35 28.64 -1.41
C VAL A 358 15.56 28.94 0.08
N ALA A 359 16.40 28.13 0.72
CA ALA A 359 16.80 28.28 2.11
C ALA A 359 18.31 28.41 2.20
N ASP A 360 18.81 29.51 2.78
CA ASP A 360 20.22 29.66 3.10
C ASP A 360 20.45 29.11 4.50
N LEU A 361 21.22 28.02 4.59
CA LEU A 361 21.40 27.23 5.81
C LEU A 361 22.83 27.35 6.33
N VAL A 362 23.00 27.37 7.65
CA VAL A 362 24.30 27.27 8.33
C VAL A 362 24.25 26.06 9.25
N PHE A 363 25.08 25.06 8.98
CA PHE A 363 25.16 23.84 9.79
C PHE A 363 25.97 24.09 11.08
N ASP A 364 25.66 23.34 12.13
CA ASP A 364 26.39 23.43 13.39
C ASP A 364 27.89 23.18 13.20
N GLY A 365 28.72 24.10 13.68
CA GLY A 365 30.17 24.05 13.50
C GLY A 365 30.69 24.65 12.18
N GLU A 366 29.80 25.04 11.27
CA GLU A 366 30.13 25.73 10.02
C GLU A 366 29.82 27.23 10.12
N THR A 367 30.59 28.05 9.40
CA THR A 367 30.33 29.51 9.27
C THR A 367 29.88 29.89 7.86
N ALA A 368 29.91 28.95 6.91
CA ALA A 368 29.53 29.19 5.53
C ALA A 368 28.04 28.94 5.35
N GLU A 369 27.38 29.83 4.61
CA GLU A 369 26.00 29.63 4.16
C GLU A 369 25.97 28.63 3.01
N THR A 370 25.10 27.62 3.12
CA THR A 370 24.86 26.61 2.10
C THR A 370 23.43 26.74 1.59
N PRO A 371 23.21 27.13 0.32
CA PRO A 371 21.87 27.28 -0.21
C PRO A 371 21.24 25.92 -0.55
N LEU A 372 19.97 25.75 -0.18
CA LEU A 372 19.13 24.60 -0.52
C LEU A 372 17.96 25.07 -1.38
N SER A 373 17.82 24.52 -2.58
CA SER A 373 16.69 24.79 -3.48
C SER A 373 15.72 23.61 -3.52
N ILE A 374 14.46 23.87 -3.18
CA ILE A 374 13.38 22.89 -3.11
C ILE A 374 12.26 23.31 -4.07
N VAL A 375 12.09 22.55 -5.15
CA VAL A 375 10.98 22.69 -6.08
C VAL A 375 9.80 21.86 -5.57
N LEU A 376 8.67 22.51 -5.34
CA LEU A 376 7.40 21.90 -4.94
C LEU A 376 6.36 22.17 -6.04
N ALA A 377 5.55 21.18 -6.41
CA ALA A 377 4.48 21.38 -7.39
C ALA A 377 3.30 20.42 -7.21
N GLU A 378 2.10 20.87 -7.55
CA GLU A 378 0.91 20.01 -7.65
C GLU A 378 1.02 19.05 -8.85
N PRO A 379 0.53 17.79 -8.74
CA PRO A 379 0.12 17.11 -7.50
C PRO A 379 1.32 16.42 -6.84
N GLY A 380 1.71 16.89 -5.64
CA GLY A 380 2.62 16.18 -4.73
C GLY A 380 4.09 16.00 -5.17
N ARG A 381 4.61 16.81 -6.10
CA ARG A 381 6.02 16.79 -6.52
C ARG A 381 6.89 17.58 -5.54
N CYS A 382 8.05 17.02 -5.21
CA CYS A 382 9.10 17.68 -4.42
C CYS A 382 10.49 17.25 -4.93
N SER A 383 11.38 18.20 -5.22
CA SER A 383 12.75 17.92 -5.67
C SER A 383 13.70 17.49 -4.57
N LEU A 384 13.33 17.68 -3.30
CA LEU A 384 14.20 17.44 -2.15
C LEU A 384 14.77 16.01 -2.14
N GLN A 385 13.99 15.04 -2.62
CA GLN A 385 14.43 13.64 -2.71
C GLN A 385 15.52 13.40 -3.77
N GLY A 386 15.70 14.33 -4.72
CA GLY A 386 16.75 14.30 -5.73
C GLY A 386 18.05 15.00 -5.29
N GLU A 387 18.06 15.68 -4.15
CA GLU A 387 19.26 16.30 -3.59
C GLU A 387 20.26 15.20 -3.20
N LYS A 388 21.55 15.40 -3.51
CA LYS A 388 22.60 14.39 -3.28
C LYS A 388 23.15 14.46 -1.87
N ASP A 389 23.23 15.65 -1.28
CA ASP A 389 23.69 15.82 0.10
C ASP A 389 22.60 15.40 1.10
N ALA A 390 22.90 14.37 1.90
CA ALA A 390 22.01 13.84 2.93
C ALA A 390 21.66 14.86 4.01
N ARG A 391 22.60 15.72 4.39
CA ARG A 391 22.42 16.74 5.42
C ARG A 391 21.42 17.79 4.95
N LEU A 392 21.52 18.20 3.69
CA LEU A 392 20.58 19.10 3.03
C LEU A 392 19.20 18.44 2.85
N ARG A 393 19.13 17.16 2.48
CA ARG A 393 17.86 16.41 2.42
C ARG A 393 17.14 16.39 3.78
N GLN A 394 17.87 16.12 4.85
CA GLN A 394 17.33 16.08 6.22
C GLN A 394 16.85 17.47 6.66
N ALA A 395 17.70 18.49 6.51
CA ALA A 395 17.37 19.87 6.87
C ALA A 395 16.15 20.39 6.07
N GLY A 396 16.10 20.10 4.78
CA GLY A 396 14.95 20.44 3.94
C GLY A 396 13.66 19.74 4.35
N THR A 397 13.73 18.50 4.85
CA THR A 397 12.53 17.77 5.30
C THR A 397 11.97 18.42 6.55
N GLN A 398 12.82 18.66 7.56
CA GLN A 398 12.44 19.37 8.78
C GLN A 398 11.91 20.78 8.49
N LEU A 399 12.52 21.47 7.51
CA LEU A 399 12.07 22.78 7.07
C LEU A 399 10.63 22.74 6.54
N LEU A 400 10.32 21.80 5.65
CA LEU A 400 8.97 21.68 5.10
C LEU A 400 7.93 21.30 6.16
N GLU A 401 8.30 20.46 7.14
CA GLU A 401 7.44 20.14 8.29
C GLU A 401 7.19 21.38 9.17
N ALA A 402 8.24 22.11 9.52
CA ALA A 402 8.16 23.31 10.35
C ALA A 402 7.38 24.45 9.68
N LEU A 403 7.39 24.51 8.36
CA LEU A 403 6.57 25.45 7.58
C LEU A 403 5.10 25.01 7.45
N GLY A 404 4.75 23.80 7.91
CA GLY A 404 3.42 23.20 7.73
C GLY A 404 3.11 22.81 6.28
N VAL A 405 4.14 22.80 5.42
CA VAL A 405 4.03 22.47 3.99
C VAL A 405 4.00 20.97 3.82
N LEU A 406 4.91 20.24 4.49
CA LEU A 406 4.85 18.79 4.57
C LEU A 406 3.85 18.40 5.65
N LYS A 407 2.67 17.93 5.25
CA LYS A 407 1.66 17.40 6.17
C LYS A 407 1.81 15.87 6.29
N PRO A 408 1.94 15.33 7.51
CA PRO A 408 1.81 13.89 7.71
C PRO A 408 0.38 13.48 7.36
N LEU A 409 0.22 12.25 6.87
CA LEU A 409 -1.09 11.64 6.81
C LEU A 409 -1.49 11.25 8.24
N HIS A 410 -2.77 11.38 8.57
CA HIS A 410 -3.34 10.93 9.85
C HIS A 410 -4.25 9.75 9.57
N PRO A 411 -3.71 8.51 9.53
CA PRO A 411 -4.50 7.37 9.13
C PRO A 411 -5.55 7.09 10.21
N GLY A 412 -6.84 7.20 9.87
CA GLY A 412 -7.93 6.86 10.78
C GLY A 412 -7.95 5.36 11.09
N SER A 413 -8.50 4.92 12.21
CA SER A 413 -8.58 3.50 12.55
C SER A 413 -9.98 2.97 12.19
N GLY A 414 -10.04 1.99 11.28
CA GLY A 414 -11.27 1.25 11.02
C GLY A 414 -11.73 0.40 12.21
N ILE A 415 -10.89 0.19 13.25
CA ILE A 415 -11.24 -0.64 14.42
C ILE A 415 -12.36 0.01 15.22
N ASP A 416 -12.37 1.32 15.40
CA ASP A 416 -13.23 2.02 16.36
C ASP A 416 -14.11 3.10 15.71
N ASP A 417 -14.03 3.26 14.39
CA ASP A 417 -14.85 4.21 13.65
C ASP A 417 -15.82 3.54 12.66
N PRO A 418 -17.04 3.18 13.11
CA PRO A 418 -18.10 2.70 12.22
C PRO A 418 -18.41 3.63 11.05
N LYS A 419 -18.29 4.96 11.22
CA LYS A 419 -18.61 5.93 10.16
C LYS A 419 -17.58 5.91 9.04
N LEU A 420 -16.32 5.63 9.36
CA LEU A 420 -15.28 5.40 8.35
C LEU A 420 -15.61 4.15 7.53
N VAL A 421 -15.94 3.04 8.21
CA VAL A 421 -16.22 1.76 7.56
C VAL A 421 -17.42 1.85 6.60
N VAL A 422 -18.49 2.58 6.97
CA VAL A 422 -19.62 2.85 6.05
C VAL A 422 -19.15 3.55 4.78
N GLN A 423 -18.38 4.64 4.92
CA GLN A 423 -17.93 5.42 3.78
C GLN A 423 -16.96 4.63 2.89
N VAL A 424 -16.08 3.84 3.51
CA VAL A 424 -15.16 2.93 2.83
C VAL A 424 -15.93 1.89 2.01
N ALA A 425 -16.95 1.26 2.61
CA ALA A 425 -17.78 0.25 1.96
C ALA A 425 -18.53 0.86 0.75
N ARG A 426 -19.18 2.01 0.94
CA ARG A 426 -19.83 2.75 -0.15
C ARG A 426 -18.86 3.11 -1.26
N LEU A 427 -17.67 3.61 -0.92
CA LEU A 427 -16.68 3.94 -1.92
C LEU A 427 -16.23 2.69 -2.68
N LEU A 428 -15.95 1.56 -2.02
CA LEU A 428 -15.56 0.31 -2.68
C LEU A 428 -16.60 -0.24 -3.66
N GLU A 429 -17.88 -0.08 -3.36
CA GLU A 429 -18.97 -0.56 -4.22
C GLU A 429 -18.94 0.12 -5.60
N TYR A 430 -18.64 1.42 -5.64
CA TYR A 430 -18.69 2.22 -6.86
C TYR A 430 -17.31 2.61 -7.43
N ALA A 431 -16.24 2.53 -6.62
CA ALA A 431 -14.96 3.13 -6.97
C ALA A 431 -14.29 2.47 -8.18
N THR A 432 -13.76 3.31 -9.05
CA THR A 432 -12.69 2.93 -9.97
C THR A 432 -11.36 3.48 -9.44
N ASN A 433 -10.25 3.26 -10.15
CA ASN A 433 -8.95 3.81 -9.75
C ASN A 433 -8.93 5.36 -9.74
N THR A 434 -9.89 6.00 -10.40
CA THR A 434 -10.03 7.47 -10.48
C THR A 434 -11.49 7.88 -10.41
N MET A 435 -11.85 8.74 -9.46
CA MET A 435 -13.22 9.21 -9.26
C MET A 435 -13.28 10.74 -9.34
N ASP A 436 -14.38 11.28 -9.89
CA ASP A 436 -14.63 12.72 -9.86
C ASP A 436 -15.08 13.13 -8.45
N GLY A 437 -14.62 14.29 -7.97
CA GLY A 437 -14.99 14.83 -6.66
C GLY A 437 -16.48 15.09 -6.53
N PHE A 438 -17.17 15.40 -7.63
CA PHE A 438 -18.63 15.47 -7.67
C PHE A 438 -19.29 14.12 -7.38
N ALA A 439 -18.76 13.02 -7.93
CA ALA A 439 -19.26 11.67 -7.67
C ALA A 439 -18.98 11.24 -6.21
N LEU A 440 -17.79 11.57 -5.68
CA LEU A 440 -17.48 11.33 -4.26
C LEU A 440 -18.45 12.07 -3.33
N ALA A 441 -18.78 13.33 -3.64
CA ALA A 441 -19.74 14.12 -2.88
C ALA A 441 -21.17 13.55 -2.96
N GLN A 442 -21.59 13.06 -4.14
CA GLN A 442 -22.89 12.39 -4.30
C GLN A 442 -22.99 11.09 -3.49
N LEU A 443 -21.88 10.36 -3.36
CA LEU A 443 -21.79 9.17 -2.50
C LEU A 443 -21.73 9.51 -1.00
N GLY A 444 -21.67 10.80 -0.65
CA GLY A 444 -21.56 11.27 0.74
C GLY A 444 -20.19 10.98 1.36
N ILE A 445 -19.13 10.87 0.55
CA ILE A 445 -17.76 10.65 1.03
C ILE A 445 -17.17 11.96 1.53
N ASP A 446 -16.64 11.93 2.76
CA ASP A 446 -15.86 13.02 3.32
C ASP A 446 -14.47 13.05 2.67
N ILE A 447 -14.36 13.86 1.61
CA ILE A 447 -13.13 14.02 0.84
C ILE A 447 -11.97 14.51 1.71
N ASP A 448 -12.22 15.41 2.68
CA ASP A 448 -11.13 15.99 3.47
C ASP A 448 -10.52 14.93 4.38
N ARG A 449 -11.39 14.14 5.01
CA ARG A 449 -10.99 13.00 5.82
C ARG A 449 -10.28 11.93 4.99
N PHE A 450 -10.86 11.52 3.85
CA PHE A 450 -10.28 10.45 3.02
C PHE A 450 -8.94 10.88 2.39
N GLU A 451 -8.74 12.17 2.12
CA GLU A 451 -7.46 12.71 1.68
C GLU A 451 -6.44 12.72 2.84
N ASP A 452 -6.83 13.15 4.04
CA ASP A 452 -5.98 13.20 5.24
C ASP A 452 -5.54 11.79 5.71
N GLU A 453 -6.43 10.81 5.61
CA GLU A 453 -6.14 9.40 5.87
C GLU A 453 -5.36 8.72 4.71
N GLY A 454 -5.22 9.41 3.57
CA GLY A 454 -4.52 8.94 2.38
C GLY A 454 -5.32 8.01 1.46
N ILE A 455 -6.54 7.62 1.83
CA ILE A 455 -7.43 6.73 1.06
C ILE A 455 -7.63 7.22 -0.37
N ILE A 456 -7.69 8.54 -0.56
CA ILE A 456 -7.68 9.19 -1.87
C ILE A 456 -6.49 10.13 -2.01
N THR A 457 -6.08 10.40 -3.25
CA THR A 457 -5.04 11.39 -3.55
C THR A 457 -5.54 12.34 -4.62
N GLU A 458 -5.35 13.63 -4.40
CA GLU A 458 -5.72 14.66 -5.36
C GLU A 458 -5.01 14.46 -6.70
N GLY A 459 -5.75 14.64 -7.79
CA GLY A 459 -5.29 14.57 -9.17
C GLY A 459 -5.70 15.82 -9.96
N ASP A 460 -6.03 15.62 -11.23
CA ASP A 460 -6.26 16.73 -12.17
C ASP A 460 -7.51 17.56 -11.82
N ARG A 461 -7.52 18.83 -12.23
CA ARG A 461 -8.69 19.70 -12.12
C ARG A 461 -9.76 19.32 -13.14
N ILE A 462 -11.02 19.41 -12.71
CA ILE A 462 -12.18 19.34 -13.59
C ILE A 462 -12.55 20.77 -13.99
N ILE A 463 -12.54 21.05 -15.29
CA ILE A 463 -12.81 22.39 -15.86
C ILE A 463 -14.27 22.57 -16.27
N GLU A 464 -15.00 21.48 -16.43
CA GLU A 464 -16.37 21.44 -16.91
C GLU A 464 -17.18 20.45 -16.08
N LYS A 465 -18.44 20.80 -15.77
CA LYS A 465 -19.38 19.96 -15.04
C LYS A 465 -20.57 19.64 -15.94
N VAL A 466 -21.05 18.40 -15.91
CA VAL A 466 -22.30 18.03 -16.57
C VAL A 466 -23.47 18.35 -15.63
N VAL A 467 -24.48 19.04 -16.14
CA VAL A 467 -25.70 19.41 -15.42
C VAL A 467 -26.90 18.89 -16.20
N GLU A 468 -27.89 18.36 -15.49
CA GLU A 468 -29.15 17.88 -16.06
C GLU A 468 -30.16 19.04 -16.20
N LEU A 469 -30.81 19.11 -17.36
CA LEU A 469 -31.83 20.08 -17.69
C LEU A 469 -33.23 19.55 -17.36
N ALA A 470 -34.23 20.43 -17.34
CA ALA A 470 -35.61 20.08 -16.99
C ALA A 470 -36.28 19.03 -17.90
N ASN A 471 -35.72 18.81 -19.10
CA ASN A 471 -36.18 17.80 -20.07
C ASN A 471 -35.39 16.47 -19.98
N GLY A 472 -34.49 16.32 -19.00
CA GLY A 472 -33.61 15.17 -18.86
C GLY A 472 -32.38 15.19 -19.79
N GLU A 473 -32.19 16.25 -20.59
CA GLU A 473 -30.97 16.41 -21.39
C GLU A 473 -29.80 16.88 -20.52
N HIS A 474 -28.58 16.51 -20.91
CA HIS A 474 -27.36 16.88 -20.20
C HIS A 474 -26.60 17.97 -20.96
N THR A 475 -26.16 19.02 -20.25
CA THR A 475 -25.30 20.08 -20.80
C THR A 475 -24.04 20.24 -19.97
N SER A 476 -22.92 20.48 -20.66
CA SER A 476 -21.64 20.82 -20.01
C SER A 476 -21.58 22.31 -19.70
N VAL A 477 -21.27 22.66 -18.45
CA VAL A 477 -21.05 24.04 -17.99
C VAL A 477 -19.60 24.22 -17.57
N LYS A 478 -19.01 25.36 -17.92
CA LYS A 478 -17.65 25.71 -17.48
C LYS A 478 -17.66 26.11 -16.01
N LEU A 479 -16.69 25.56 -15.29
CA LEU A 479 -16.42 25.95 -13.91
C LEU A 479 -15.50 27.18 -13.92
N GLU A 480 -15.85 28.17 -13.12
CA GLU A 480 -15.09 29.38 -12.87
C GLU A 480 -14.63 29.42 -11.41
N ARG A 481 -13.60 30.20 -11.12
CA ARG A 481 -13.03 30.30 -9.78
C ARG A 481 -13.68 31.45 -9.03
N CYS A 482 -13.95 31.25 -7.75
CA CYS A 482 -14.40 32.31 -6.87
C CYS A 482 -13.21 33.10 -6.29
N ALA A 483 -13.50 34.25 -5.68
CA ALA A 483 -12.49 34.98 -4.90
C ALA A 483 -11.95 34.14 -3.73
N ASP A 484 -12.82 33.30 -3.14
CA ASP A 484 -12.40 32.23 -2.24
C ASP A 484 -11.82 31.06 -3.04
N GLY A 485 -10.54 30.75 -2.80
CA GLY A 485 -9.82 29.66 -3.47
C GLY A 485 -10.37 28.27 -3.16
N ASN A 486 -11.18 28.12 -2.12
CA ASN A 486 -11.85 26.87 -1.77
C ASN A 486 -13.18 26.68 -2.50
N GLN A 487 -13.56 27.62 -3.38
CA GLN A 487 -14.83 27.61 -4.09
C GLN A 487 -14.64 27.76 -5.60
N VAL A 488 -15.50 27.07 -6.33
CA VAL A 488 -15.71 27.22 -7.76
C VAL A 488 -17.18 27.54 -7.99
N ARG A 489 -17.50 28.17 -9.12
CA ARG A 489 -18.87 28.45 -9.50
C ARG A 489 -19.14 28.07 -10.93
N TYR A 490 -20.39 27.86 -11.28
CA TYR A 490 -20.85 27.87 -12.66
C TYR A 490 -22.16 28.63 -12.75
N ARG A 491 -22.50 29.09 -13.96
CA ARG A 491 -23.79 29.69 -14.20
C ARG A 491 -24.79 28.61 -14.59
N ASP A 492 -25.85 28.46 -13.80
CA ASP A 492 -26.90 27.48 -14.06
C ASP A 492 -27.65 27.83 -15.35
N PRO A 493 -27.68 26.95 -16.36
CA PRO A 493 -28.37 27.21 -17.62
C PRO A 493 -29.90 27.32 -17.46
N LEU A 494 -30.49 26.74 -16.40
CA LEU A 494 -31.94 26.79 -16.15
C LEU A 494 -32.37 28.08 -15.48
N THR A 495 -31.66 28.49 -14.42
CA THR A 495 -32.05 29.64 -13.58
C THR A 495 -31.28 30.92 -13.92
N GLY A 496 -30.15 30.81 -14.63
CA GLY A 496 -29.24 31.91 -14.91
C GLY A 496 -28.44 32.39 -13.69
N ALA A 497 -28.62 31.75 -12.52
CA ALA A 497 -27.97 32.07 -11.27
C ALA A 497 -26.58 31.42 -11.15
N ASP A 498 -25.70 32.03 -10.35
CA ASP A 498 -24.41 31.44 -10.02
C ASP A 498 -24.59 30.35 -8.95
N VAL A 499 -24.16 29.15 -9.27
CA VAL A 499 -24.10 28.02 -8.34
C VAL A 499 -22.66 27.88 -7.86
N VAL A 500 -22.45 28.05 -6.55
CA VAL A 500 -21.13 27.96 -5.91
C VAL A 500 -20.97 26.58 -5.27
N LEU A 501 -19.81 25.96 -5.50
CA LEU A 501 -19.47 24.61 -5.04
C LEU A 501 -18.06 24.60 -4.42
N PRO A 502 -17.76 23.65 -3.52
CA PRO A 502 -16.39 23.42 -3.06
C PRO A 502 -15.44 23.06 -4.21
N ALA A 503 -14.26 23.68 -4.26
CA ALA A 503 -13.25 23.44 -5.28
C ALA A 503 -12.75 21.98 -5.32
N LYS A 504 -12.76 21.30 -4.18
CA LYS A 504 -12.42 19.86 -4.06
C LYS A 504 -13.38 18.94 -4.83
N HIS A 505 -14.61 19.37 -5.09
CA HIS A 505 -15.53 18.62 -5.95
C HIS A 505 -15.10 18.69 -7.42
N ALA A 506 -14.45 19.78 -7.82
CA ALA A 506 -13.90 19.99 -9.16
C ALA A 506 -12.48 19.41 -9.32
N ARG A 507 -12.23 18.25 -8.69
CA ARG A 507 -10.96 17.51 -8.77
C ARG A 507 -11.23 16.06 -9.16
N ARG A 508 -10.30 15.47 -9.91
CA ARG A 508 -10.19 14.02 -10.06
C ARG A 508 -9.38 13.49 -8.90
N TRP A 509 -9.86 12.43 -8.28
CA TRP A 509 -9.26 11.80 -7.13
C TRP A 509 -8.80 10.40 -7.51
N LYS A 510 -7.53 10.09 -7.25
CA LYS A 510 -7.04 8.73 -7.34
C LYS A 510 -7.47 7.97 -6.10
N VAL A 511 -8.21 6.88 -6.27
CA VAL A 511 -8.70 6.04 -5.18
C VAL A 511 -7.77 4.84 -5.00
N HIS A 512 -7.30 4.58 -3.79
CA HIS A 512 -6.44 3.44 -3.49
C HIS A 512 -7.29 2.25 -3.04
N LEU A 513 -7.79 1.47 -4.00
CA LEU A 513 -8.74 0.38 -3.77
C LEU A 513 -8.23 -0.70 -2.80
N ASN A 514 -6.92 -0.94 -2.73
CA ASN A 514 -6.36 -1.91 -1.78
C ASN A 514 -6.52 -1.44 -0.33
N TRP A 515 -6.39 -0.14 -0.09
CA TRP A 515 -6.47 0.45 1.25
C TRP A 515 -7.88 0.46 1.79
N LEU A 516 -8.85 0.73 0.92
CA LEU A 516 -10.26 0.59 1.31
C LEU A 516 -10.58 -0.84 1.78
N ARG A 517 -9.99 -1.86 1.15
CA ARG A 517 -10.20 -3.25 1.59
C ARG A 517 -9.55 -3.50 2.94
N GLU A 518 -8.38 -2.93 3.18
CA GLU A 518 -7.67 -3.05 4.45
C GLU A 518 -8.45 -2.40 5.60
N GLU A 519 -9.08 -1.24 5.40
CA GLU A 519 -9.93 -0.62 6.43
C GLU A 519 -11.04 -1.57 6.92
N ILE A 520 -11.64 -2.34 6.00
CA ILE A 520 -12.66 -3.33 6.32
C ILE A 520 -12.06 -4.51 7.12
N ILE A 521 -10.84 -4.94 6.78
CA ILE A 521 -10.14 -6.01 7.49
C ILE A 521 -9.76 -5.53 8.90
N THR A 522 -9.23 -4.32 9.01
CA THR A 522 -8.85 -3.68 10.27
C THR A 522 -10.07 -3.50 11.18
N ALA A 523 -11.24 -3.17 10.63
CA ALA A 523 -12.50 -3.10 11.37
C ALA A 523 -12.94 -4.41 12.03
N LEU A 524 -12.52 -5.56 11.50
CA LEU A 524 -12.80 -6.88 12.09
C LEU A 524 -11.87 -7.19 13.28
N GLY A 525 -10.78 -6.45 13.44
CA GLY A 525 -9.90 -6.48 14.62
C GLY A 525 -9.34 -7.86 14.96
N THR A 526 -9.21 -8.14 16.26
CA THR A 526 -8.69 -9.41 16.83
C THR A 526 -9.73 -10.54 16.88
N ALA A 527 -10.93 -10.33 16.33
CA ALA A 527 -12.02 -11.31 16.38
C ALA A 527 -11.73 -12.60 15.60
N LEU A 528 -10.79 -12.53 14.65
CA LEU A 528 -10.41 -13.64 13.78
C LEU A 528 -9.40 -14.56 14.48
N GLN A 529 -9.76 -15.83 14.66
CA GLN A 529 -8.92 -16.82 15.35
C GLN A 529 -7.69 -17.23 14.53
N SER A 530 -7.75 -17.06 13.21
CA SER A 530 -6.65 -17.35 12.30
C SER A 530 -6.61 -16.30 11.16
N VAL A 531 -5.81 -15.25 11.33
CA VAL A 531 -5.46 -14.37 10.20
C VAL A 531 -4.41 -15.10 9.34
N ARG A 532 -4.87 -16.01 8.49
CA ARG A 532 -4.04 -16.70 7.49
C ARG A 532 -4.66 -16.52 6.11
N GLY A 533 -4.28 -15.44 5.46
CA GLY A 533 -4.53 -15.26 4.04
C GLY A 533 -3.45 -14.38 3.44
N LYS A 534 -2.70 -14.90 2.47
CA LYS A 534 -2.07 -14.03 1.47
C LYS A 534 -3.17 -13.11 0.95
N HIS A 535 -2.93 -11.80 0.86
CA HIS A 535 -3.71 -10.98 -0.06
C HIS A 535 -3.62 -11.66 -1.43
N GLN A 536 -4.67 -12.39 -1.80
CA GLN A 536 -4.92 -12.75 -3.17
C GLN A 536 -5.63 -11.53 -3.74
N ASP A 537 -5.06 -10.93 -4.78
CA ASP A 537 -5.68 -9.82 -5.52
C ASP A 537 -7.01 -10.24 -6.21
N GLU A 538 -7.46 -11.48 -6.00
CA GLU A 538 -8.68 -12.04 -6.57
C GLU A 538 -9.75 -12.26 -5.49
N GLU A 539 -10.89 -11.59 -5.67
CA GLU A 539 -12.08 -11.80 -4.86
C GLU A 539 -12.74 -13.16 -5.17
N PRO A 540 -13.31 -13.85 -4.15
CA PRO A 540 -13.46 -13.40 -2.76
C PRO A 540 -12.18 -13.56 -1.93
N ILE A 541 -11.92 -12.57 -1.09
CA ILE A 541 -10.78 -12.51 -0.18
C ILE A 541 -11.13 -13.31 1.07
N PHE A 542 -10.31 -14.30 1.44
CA PHE A 542 -10.46 -15.02 2.70
C PHE A 542 -9.84 -14.21 3.84
N LEU A 543 -10.66 -13.87 4.84
CA LEU A 543 -10.27 -13.01 5.96
C LEU A 543 -9.77 -13.82 7.16
N GLY A 544 -10.36 -14.99 7.41
CA GLY A 544 -10.00 -15.86 8.52
C GLY A 544 -11.18 -16.71 8.97
N GLU A 545 -11.11 -17.22 10.20
CA GLU A 545 -12.18 -17.99 10.83
C GLU A 545 -12.69 -17.32 12.11
N LEU A 546 -14.01 -17.40 12.31
CA LEU A 546 -14.73 -16.94 13.49
C LEU A 546 -15.31 -18.13 14.23
N ASP A 547 -15.11 -18.19 15.55
CA ASP A 547 -15.83 -19.17 16.37
C ASP A 547 -17.27 -18.71 16.60
N ILE A 548 -18.19 -19.51 16.05
CA ILE A 548 -19.62 -19.40 16.26
C ILE A 548 -20.10 -20.76 16.78
N ASP A 549 -20.53 -20.78 18.04
CA ASP A 549 -21.09 -21.97 18.70
C ASP A 549 -20.14 -23.18 18.67
N GLY A 550 -18.83 -22.95 18.85
CA GLY A 550 -17.78 -23.98 18.90
C GLY A 550 -17.35 -24.49 17.53
N HIS A 551 -17.71 -23.79 16.44
CA HIS A 551 -17.35 -24.14 15.07
C HIS A 551 -16.54 -23.01 14.42
N ASP A 552 -15.47 -23.38 13.73
CA ASP A 552 -14.63 -22.45 12.97
C ASP A 552 -15.30 -22.08 11.64
N ILE A 553 -16.00 -20.95 11.63
CA ILE A 553 -16.75 -20.45 10.47
C ILE A 553 -15.85 -19.57 9.61
N ALA A 554 -15.69 -19.93 8.34
CA ALA A 554 -14.92 -19.18 7.38
C ALA A 554 -15.54 -17.81 7.09
N LEU A 555 -14.75 -16.75 7.17
CA LEU A 555 -15.13 -15.39 6.80
C LEU A 555 -14.44 -14.97 5.51
N TYR A 556 -15.23 -14.50 4.56
CA TYR A 556 -14.79 -13.97 3.27
C TYR A 556 -15.26 -12.52 3.10
N PHE A 557 -14.61 -11.79 2.20
CA PHE A 557 -15.01 -10.47 1.75
C PHE A 557 -15.01 -10.38 0.21
N ALA A 558 -16.04 -9.75 -0.36
CA ALA A 558 -16.10 -9.39 -1.77
C ALA A 558 -16.77 -8.03 -1.94
N ALA A 559 -16.27 -7.22 -2.87
CA ALA A 559 -16.84 -5.92 -3.18
C ALA A 559 -17.64 -5.98 -4.50
N LYS A 560 -18.48 -4.98 -4.75
CA LYS A 560 -19.24 -4.82 -6.01
C LYS A 560 -20.20 -5.97 -6.30
N MET A 561 -20.75 -6.57 -5.26
CA MET A 561 -21.65 -7.72 -5.38
C MET A 561 -23.04 -7.34 -5.91
N SER A 562 -23.34 -6.04 -6.08
CA SER A 562 -24.50 -5.59 -6.86
C SER A 562 -24.35 -5.88 -8.37
N SER A 563 -23.11 -6.04 -8.86
CA SER A 563 -22.86 -6.41 -10.25
C SER A 563 -23.03 -7.90 -10.46
N GLU A 564 -23.97 -8.29 -11.33
CA GLU A 564 -24.22 -9.69 -11.70
C GLU A 564 -22.96 -10.43 -12.15
N ARG A 565 -22.09 -9.76 -12.93
CA ARG A 565 -20.83 -10.33 -13.41
C ARG A 565 -19.87 -10.64 -12.26
N GLN A 566 -19.75 -9.72 -11.30
CA GLN A 566 -18.87 -9.90 -10.15
C GLN A 566 -19.43 -10.96 -9.21
N TYR A 567 -20.74 -10.93 -8.96
CA TYR A 567 -21.44 -11.94 -8.18
C TYR A 567 -21.21 -13.35 -8.75
N ALA A 568 -21.42 -13.55 -10.06
CA ALA A 568 -21.24 -14.85 -10.71
C ALA A 568 -19.79 -15.37 -10.59
N LYS A 569 -18.80 -14.46 -10.70
CA LYS A 569 -17.39 -14.79 -10.50
C LYS A 569 -17.12 -15.27 -9.07
N VAL A 570 -17.61 -14.53 -8.08
CA VAL A 570 -17.41 -14.84 -6.65
C VAL A 570 -18.14 -16.13 -6.26
N ASP A 571 -19.39 -16.29 -6.68
CA ASP A 571 -20.18 -17.50 -6.45
C ASP A 571 -19.48 -18.74 -7.03
N THR A 572 -18.98 -18.65 -8.26
CA THR A 572 -18.21 -19.73 -8.89
C THR A 572 -16.95 -20.07 -8.09
N ALA A 573 -16.18 -19.05 -7.67
CA ALA A 573 -14.97 -19.25 -6.88
C ALA A 573 -15.24 -19.93 -5.52
N LEU A 574 -16.34 -19.57 -4.86
CA LEU A 574 -16.75 -20.19 -3.59
C LEU A 574 -17.24 -21.63 -3.79
N ARG A 575 -17.96 -21.92 -4.88
CA ARG A 575 -18.37 -23.30 -5.22
C ARG A 575 -17.20 -24.23 -5.50
N LEU A 576 -16.11 -23.70 -6.07
CA LEU A 576 -14.87 -24.46 -6.30
C LEU A 576 -14.10 -24.77 -5.00
N ARG A 577 -14.44 -24.12 -3.89
CA ARG A 577 -13.80 -24.29 -2.57
C ARG A 577 -14.83 -24.67 -1.50
N PRO A 578 -15.53 -25.83 -1.65
CA PRO A 578 -16.58 -26.21 -0.73
C PRO A 578 -16.01 -26.49 0.67
N ARG A 579 -16.70 -26.01 1.71
CA ARG A 579 -16.41 -26.31 3.12
C ARG A 579 -17.52 -27.18 3.71
N SER A 580 -17.20 -27.88 4.79
CA SER A 580 -18.15 -28.75 5.52
C SER A 580 -19.26 -27.97 6.23
N VAL A 581 -18.99 -26.71 6.58
CA VAL A 581 -19.92 -25.79 7.26
C VAL A 581 -20.05 -24.51 6.41
N PRO A 582 -21.26 -23.93 6.28
CA PRO A 582 -21.45 -22.65 5.61
C PRO A 582 -20.56 -21.56 6.19
N GLY A 583 -19.85 -20.81 5.34
CA GLY A 583 -19.13 -19.62 5.75
C GLY A 583 -19.99 -18.35 5.71
N ILE A 584 -19.36 -17.22 5.98
CA ILE A 584 -19.91 -15.87 5.86
C ILE A 584 -19.15 -15.15 4.74
N LEU A 585 -19.88 -14.45 3.88
CA LEU A 585 -19.34 -13.51 2.90
C LEU A 585 -19.82 -12.10 3.24
N LEU A 586 -18.93 -11.25 3.73
CA LEU A 586 -19.19 -9.82 3.88
C LEU A 586 -19.13 -9.12 2.53
N THR A 587 -20.05 -8.19 2.32
CA THR A 587 -20.14 -7.44 1.07
C THR A 587 -20.37 -5.94 1.28
N THR A 588 -19.96 -5.14 0.30
CA THR A 588 -20.22 -3.70 0.23
C THR A 588 -21.56 -3.35 -0.40
N ALA A 589 -22.25 -4.32 -1.01
CA ALA A 589 -23.57 -4.13 -1.57
C ALA A 589 -24.63 -4.07 -0.46
N SER A 590 -25.48 -3.04 -0.50
CA SER A 590 -26.60 -2.86 0.45
C SER A 590 -27.70 -3.90 0.29
N GLU A 591 -28.00 -4.30 -0.95
CA GLU A 591 -29.02 -5.30 -1.28
C GLU A 591 -28.41 -6.46 -2.08
N PRO A 592 -27.61 -7.33 -1.46
CA PRO A 592 -26.99 -8.45 -2.14
C PRO A 592 -27.96 -9.63 -2.28
N PHE A 593 -27.64 -10.54 -3.20
CA PHE A 593 -28.19 -11.88 -3.11
C PHE A 593 -27.82 -12.52 -1.77
N PRO A 594 -28.75 -13.25 -1.12
CA PRO A 594 -28.58 -13.70 0.27
C PRO A 594 -27.50 -14.79 0.44
N PHE A 595 -27.08 -15.46 -0.64
CA PHE A 595 -26.14 -16.58 -0.60
C PHE A 595 -25.16 -16.55 -1.78
N ALA A 596 -23.93 -17.01 -1.57
CA ALA A 596 -22.94 -17.23 -2.64
C ALA A 596 -22.19 -18.55 -2.36
N GLY A 597 -22.32 -19.52 -3.26
CA GLY A 597 -21.92 -20.90 -3.04
C GLY A 597 -22.66 -21.51 -1.84
N THR A 598 -21.90 -21.90 -0.80
CA THR A 598 -22.43 -22.39 0.48
C THR A 598 -22.35 -21.36 1.60
N ASN A 599 -22.20 -20.07 1.28
CA ASN A 599 -21.92 -19.04 2.27
C ASN A 599 -23.11 -18.08 2.38
N VAL A 600 -23.36 -17.60 3.60
CA VAL A 600 -24.35 -16.54 3.87
C VAL A 600 -23.72 -15.20 3.48
N VAL A 601 -24.41 -14.44 2.63
CA VAL A 601 -23.94 -13.10 2.24
C VAL A 601 -24.56 -12.07 3.17
N ILE A 602 -23.73 -11.22 3.76
CA ILE A 602 -24.13 -10.23 4.76
C ILE A 602 -23.58 -8.86 4.36
N PRO A 603 -24.43 -7.84 4.15
CA PRO A 603 -23.98 -6.46 3.98
C PRO A 603 -23.17 -6.01 5.19
N ILE A 604 -22.02 -5.37 4.95
CA ILE A 604 -21.18 -4.89 6.04
C ILE A 604 -21.90 -3.83 6.88
N GLU A 605 -22.77 -3.03 6.27
CA GLU A 605 -23.54 -1.99 6.96
C GLU A 605 -24.56 -2.52 7.96
N ASP A 606 -25.03 -3.76 7.79
CA ASP A 606 -26.00 -4.41 8.70
C ASP A 606 -25.38 -4.89 10.01
N VAL A 607 -24.05 -4.90 10.09
CA VAL A 607 -23.30 -5.45 11.23
C VAL A 607 -22.37 -4.42 11.85
N LEU A 608 -22.62 -3.13 11.63
CA LEU A 608 -21.84 -2.05 12.24
C LEU A 608 -22.34 -1.69 13.63
N SER A 609 -21.39 -1.43 14.52
CA SER A 609 -21.68 -0.98 15.89
C SER A 609 -22.24 0.44 15.93
N ALA A 610 -22.95 0.74 17.02
CA ALA A 610 -23.32 2.12 17.34
C ALA A 610 -22.06 2.99 17.57
N ALA A 611 -22.18 4.29 17.27
CA ALA A 611 -21.06 5.24 17.42
C ALA A 611 -20.53 5.26 18.87
N GLY A 612 -19.21 5.13 19.03
CA GLY A 612 -18.53 5.10 20.33
C GLY A 612 -18.30 3.70 20.94
N ALA A 613 -18.62 2.63 20.21
CA ALA A 613 -18.25 1.27 20.57
C ALA A 613 -16.74 1.01 20.39
N THR A 614 -16.22 0.01 21.11
CA THR A 614 -14.79 -0.38 21.05
C THR A 614 -14.39 -1.04 19.73
N THR A 615 -15.35 -1.59 18.98
CA THR A 615 -15.15 -2.18 17.66
C THR A 615 -16.17 -1.64 16.68
N ALA A 616 -15.78 -1.44 15.42
CA ALA A 616 -16.62 -0.87 14.38
C ALA A 616 -17.65 -1.88 13.86
N ILE A 617 -17.32 -3.18 13.93
CA ILE A 617 -18.23 -4.28 13.59
C ILE A 617 -18.77 -4.92 14.88
N ASP A 618 -20.09 -5.06 14.94
CA ASP A 618 -20.80 -5.76 16.00
C ASP A 618 -20.82 -7.26 15.69
N LEU A 619 -19.91 -7.99 16.35
CA LEU A 619 -19.79 -9.44 16.20
C LEU A 619 -21.04 -10.20 16.67
N ALA A 620 -21.82 -9.64 17.60
CA ALA A 620 -23.04 -10.28 18.06
C ALA A 620 -24.12 -10.21 16.97
N GLN A 621 -24.26 -9.06 16.30
CA GLN A 621 -25.13 -8.92 15.13
C GLN A 621 -24.67 -9.79 13.96
N LEU A 622 -23.37 -9.84 13.68
CA LEU A 622 -22.82 -10.72 12.64
C LEU A 622 -23.16 -12.19 12.89
N LYS A 623 -22.99 -12.67 14.13
CA LYS A 623 -23.35 -14.03 14.54
C LYS A 623 -24.86 -14.29 14.42
N LEU A 624 -25.69 -13.31 14.77
CA LEU A 624 -27.14 -13.42 14.64
C LEU A 624 -27.56 -13.55 13.17
N ALA A 625 -27.06 -12.68 12.30
CA ALA A 625 -27.33 -12.70 10.86
C ALA A 625 -26.89 -14.02 10.21
N TYR A 626 -25.71 -14.54 10.58
CA TYR A 626 -25.26 -15.85 10.14
C TYR A 626 -26.22 -16.98 10.56
N ARG A 627 -26.64 -17.03 11.83
CA ARG A 627 -27.56 -18.08 12.32
C ARG A 627 -28.89 -18.09 11.58
N HIS A 628 -29.41 -16.91 11.21
CA HIS A 628 -30.62 -16.81 10.40
C HIS A 628 -30.44 -17.39 8.99
N GLY A 629 -29.27 -17.23 8.36
CA GLY A 629 -28.99 -17.66 6.99
C GLY A 629 -28.37 -19.06 6.85
N GLN A 630 -27.75 -19.61 7.90
CA GLN A 630 -26.90 -20.81 7.80
C GLN A 630 -27.63 -22.04 7.24
N LEU A 631 -28.85 -22.31 7.72
CA LEU A 631 -29.64 -23.46 7.24
C LEU A 631 -29.99 -23.31 5.74
N ALA A 632 -30.22 -22.08 5.28
CA ALA A 632 -30.50 -21.80 3.88
C ALA A 632 -29.25 -21.93 3.00
N ALA A 633 -28.10 -21.44 3.47
CA ALA A 633 -26.82 -21.59 2.79
C ALA A 633 -26.38 -23.06 2.62
N MET A 634 -26.76 -23.96 3.56
CA MET A 634 -26.52 -25.41 3.43
C MET A 634 -27.24 -26.05 2.23
N GLY A 635 -28.31 -25.44 1.70
CA GLY A 635 -28.98 -25.89 0.49
C GLY A 635 -28.28 -25.50 -0.82
N GLY A 636 -27.18 -24.75 -0.74
CA GLY A 636 -26.51 -24.13 -1.87
C GLY A 636 -25.61 -25.03 -2.74
N THR A 637 -25.29 -26.27 -2.33
CA THR A 637 -24.33 -27.12 -3.06
C THR A 637 -24.92 -27.95 -4.19
N SER A 638 -26.17 -28.40 -4.11
CA SER A 638 -26.79 -29.22 -5.15
C SER A 638 -28.30 -29.32 -4.98
N VAL A 639 -29.01 -29.52 -6.09
CA VAL A 639 -30.43 -29.91 -6.08
C VAL A 639 -30.53 -31.32 -5.49
N ALA A 640 -31.08 -31.42 -4.29
CA ALA A 640 -31.17 -32.69 -3.58
C ALA A 640 -32.44 -32.80 -2.73
N LEU A 641 -33.00 -34.00 -2.65
CA LEU A 641 -34.07 -34.34 -1.71
C LEU A 641 -33.50 -35.34 -0.69
N LYS A 642 -33.39 -34.93 0.59
CA LYS A 642 -32.95 -35.82 1.66
C LYS A 642 -34.15 -36.36 2.43
N LEU A 643 -34.30 -37.68 2.44
CA LEU A 643 -35.33 -38.39 3.21
C LEU A 643 -34.94 -38.49 4.68
N SER A 644 -35.92 -38.40 5.57
CA SER A 644 -35.73 -38.76 6.98
C SER A 644 -35.57 -40.28 7.14
N PRO A 645 -34.93 -40.76 8.22
CA PRO A 645 -34.68 -42.20 8.43
C PRO A 645 -35.94 -43.07 8.45
N ASP A 646 -37.08 -42.48 8.80
CA ASP A 646 -38.40 -43.11 8.84
C ASP A 646 -39.15 -43.02 7.49
N GLY A 647 -38.63 -42.28 6.50
CA GLY A 647 -39.19 -42.18 5.15
C GLY A 647 -40.48 -41.37 5.02
N TYR A 648 -40.97 -40.75 6.11
CA TYR A 648 -42.23 -39.99 6.13
C TYR A 648 -42.06 -38.48 5.93
N ALA A 649 -40.83 -37.97 6.03
CA ALA A 649 -40.47 -36.60 5.75
C ALA A 649 -39.30 -36.54 4.76
N ALA A 650 -39.25 -35.45 4.01
CA ALA A 650 -38.07 -35.12 3.21
C ALA A 650 -37.80 -33.62 3.27
N THR A 651 -36.54 -33.24 3.07
CA THR A 651 -36.12 -31.85 2.95
C THR A 651 -35.55 -31.63 1.55
N LEU A 652 -36.17 -30.74 0.78
CA LEU A 652 -35.71 -30.32 -0.54
C LEU A 652 -34.70 -29.18 -0.36
N TYR A 653 -33.55 -29.32 -1.02
CA TYR A 653 -32.51 -28.31 -1.11
C TYR A 653 -32.43 -27.86 -2.57
N LEU A 654 -32.62 -26.56 -2.81
CA LEU A 654 -32.41 -25.91 -4.11
C LEU A 654 -31.41 -24.76 -3.92
N PRO A 655 -30.47 -24.55 -4.86
CA PRO A 655 -29.59 -23.39 -4.84
C PRO A 655 -30.37 -22.07 -4.77
N GLY A 656 -29.99 -21.18 -3.84
CA GLY A 656 -30.59 -19.86 -3.69
C GLY A 656 -31.98 -19.83 -3.02
N GLN A 657 -32.49 -20.97 -2.54
CA GLN A 657 -33.77 -21.07 -1.83
C GLN A 657 -33.60 -21.70 -0.45
N ALA A 658 -34.50 -21.36 0.49
CA ALA A 658 -34.49 -21.98 1.81
C ALA A 658 -34.84 -23.49 1.73
N PRO A 659 -34.28 -24.36 2.58
CA PRO A 659 -34.64 -25.78 2.60
C PRO A 659 -36.14 -25.96 2.87
N TRP A 660 -36.82 -26.65 1.96
CA TRP A 660 -38.24 -26.89 2.08
C TRP A 660 -38.52 -28.27 2.69
N LYS A 661 -38.99 -28.27 3.93
CA LYS A 661 -39.44 -29.49 4.63
C LYS A 661 -40.82 -29.90 4.15
N VAL A 662 -40.96 -31.15 3.75
CA VAL A 662 -42.20 -31.72 3.21
C VAL A 662 -42.51 -33.03 3.90
N THR A 663 -43.74 -33.12 4.40
CA THR A 663 -44.31 -34.31 5.02
C THR A 663 -45.48 -34.76 4.17
N ASN A 664 -45.45 -36.01 3.67
CA ASN A 664 -46.46 -36.74 2.85
C ASN A 664 -45.78 -37.46 1.67
N LYS A 665 -45.98 -38.77 1.57
CA LYS A 665 -45.38 -39.66 0.56
C LYS A 665 -45.63 -39.23 -0.89
N ALA A 666 -46.83 -38.74 -1.22
CA ALA A 666 -47.15 -38.26 -2.56
C ALA A 666 -46.40 -36.97 -2.91
N LYS A 667 -46.24 -36.06 -1.94
CA LYS A 667 -45.46 -34.82 -2.12
C LYS A 667 -43.96 -35.12 -2.29
N ILE A 668 -43.43 -36.01 -1.46
CA ILE A 668 -42.04 -36.47 -1.53
C ILE A 668 -41.75 -37.12 -2.89
N MET A 669 -42.67 -37.95 -3.40
CA MET A 669 -42.55 -38.60 -4.70
C MET A 669 -42.51 -37.62 -5.88
N VAL A 670 -43.37 -36.59 -5.87
CA VAL A 670 -43.36 -35.52 -6.89
C VAL A 670 -42.04 -34.77 -6.88
N LEU A 671 -41.53 -34.42 -5.70
CA LEU A 671 -40.24 -33.73 -5.58
C LEU A 671 -39.07 -34.62 -6.01
N GLN A 672 -39.09 -35.91 -5.66
CA GLN A 672 -38.05 -36.86 -6.07
C GLN A 672 -38.00 -36.97 -7.60
N ARG A 673 -39.15 -37.07 -8.28
CA ARG A 673 -39.21 -37.12 -9.75
C ARG A 673 -38.60 -35.89 -10.42
N LEU A 674 -38.78 -34.71 -9.83
CA LEU A 674 -38.22 -33.47 -10.35
C LEU A 674 -36.71 -33.37 -10.10
N VAL A 675 -36.25 -33.82 -8.93
CA VAL A 675 -34.82 -33.90 -8.60
C VAL A 675 -34.11 -34.93 -9.51
N ASP A 676 -34.71 -36.09 -9.74
CA ASP A 676 -34.17 -37.13 -10.64
C ASP A 676 -34.13 -36.64 -12.09
N ALA A 677 -35.17 -35.95 -12.55
CA ALA A 677 -35.24 -35.37 -13.89
C ALA A 677 -34.18 -34.28 -14.09
N HIS A 678 -33.94 -33.45 -13.08
CA HIS A 678 -32.86 -32.48 -13.07
C HIS A 678 -31.48 -33.16 -13.12
N ALA A 679 -31.25 -34.20 -12.31
CA ALA A 679 -29.99 -34.96 -12.29
C ALA A 679 -29.72 -35.69 -13.62
N ALA A 680 -30.78 -36.12 -14.33
CA ALA A 680 -30.69 -36.76 -15.64
C ALA A 680 -30.46 -35.77 -16.81
N GLY A 681 -30.38 -34.46 -16.54
CA GLY A 681 -30.21 -33.43 -17.57
C GLY A 681 -31.48 -33.11 -18.38
N SER A 682 -32.64 -33.64 -17.98
CA SER A 682 -33.95 -33.33 -18.58
C SER A 682 -34.88 -32.69 -17.54
N PRO A 683 -34.72 -31.39 -17.22
CA PRO A 683 -35.38 -30.77 -16.07
C PRO A 683 -36.92 -30.69 -16.17
N HIS A 684 -37.48 -30.91 -17.35
CA HIS A 684 -38.91 -30.85 -17.63
C HIS A 684 -39.60 -32.20 -17.42
N VAL A 685 -40.59 -32.26 -16.53
CA VAL A 685 -41.40 -33.46 -16.31
C VAL A 685 -42.85 -33.19 -16.72
N ASN A 686 -43.37 -33.97 -17.67
CA ASN A 686 -44.77 -33.89 -18.09
C ASN A 686 -45.73 -34.10 -16.90
N THR A 687 -46.79 -33.30 -16.82
CA THR A 687 -47.75 -33.29 -15.70
C THR A 687 -48.36 -34.67 -15.45
N LYS A 688 -48.68 -35.45 -16.49
CA LYS A 688 -49.23 -36.80 -16.33
C LYS A 688 -48.23 -37.74 -15.66
N LYS A 689 -46.97 -37.69 -16.08
CA LYS A 689 -45.85 -38.48 -15.53
C LYS A 689 -45.44 -37.99 -14.14
N LEU A 690 -45.52 -36.68 -13.90
CA LEU A 690 -45.19 -36.08 -12.62
C LEU A 690 -46.20 -36.50 -11.53
N MET A 691 -47.48 -36.56 -11.87
CA MET A 691 -48.57 -36.80 -10.93
C MET A 691 -49.01 -38.27 -10.85
N GLU A 692 -48.37 -39.18 -11.58
CA GLU A 692 -48.63 -40.62 -11.53
C GLU A 692 -48.57 -41.15 -10.09
N ASP A 693 -49.53 -41.97 -9.67
CA ASP A 693 -49.63 -42.54 -8.31
C ASP A 693 -49.84 -41.53 -7.15
N THR A 694 -50.13 -40.26 -7.44
CA THR A 694 -50.40 -39.24 -6.39
C THR A 694 -51.89 -39.02 -6.10
N GLY A 695 -52.78 -39.51 -6.97
CA GLY A 695 -54.22 -39.27 -6.90
C GLY A 695 -54.67 -37.82 -7.21
N CYS A 696 -53.75 -36.95 -7.61
CA CYS A 696 -54.01 -35.53 -7.89
C CYS A 696 -53.77 -35.19 -9.36
N ALA A 697 -54.54 -34.24 -9.92
CA ALA A 697 -54.42 -33.84 -11.32
C ALA A 697 -53.27 -32.83 -11.60
N SER A 698 -52.78 -32.14 -10.56
CA SER A 698 -51.71 -31.13 -10.69
C SER A 698 -50.97 -30.91 -9.37
N PRO A 699 -49.74 -30.34 -9.40
CA PRO A 699 -49.04 -29.92 -8.19
C PRO A 699 -49.86 -28.94 -7.33
N SER A 700 -50.61 -28.03 -7.96
CA SER A 700 -51.50 -27.09 -7.26
C SER A 700 -52.55 -27.80 -6.38
N ASN A 701 -53.05 -28.96 -6.83
CA ASN A 701 -54.03 -29.77 -6.10
C ASN A 701 -53.38 -30.62 -4.98
N LEU A 702 -52.08 -30.93 -5.11
CA LEU A 702 -51.34 -31.72 -4.13
C LEU A 702 -50.76 -30.85 -2.99
N PHE A 703 -50.38 -29.60 -3.29
CA PHE A 703 -49.80 -28.64 -2.34
C PHE A 703 -50.81 -27.57 -1.88
N THR A 704 -51.99 -28.01 -1.42
CA THR A 704 -53.18 -27.18 -1.10
C THR A 704 -53.14 -26.39 0.21
N SER A 705 -52.11 -26.55 1.04
CA SER A 705 -52.03 -25.81 2.32
C SER A 705 -51.78 -24.32 2.04
N LYS A 706 -52.58 -23.44 2.67
CA LYS A 706 -52.44 -21.96 2.58
C LYS A 706 -51.02 -21.47 2.94
N ASN A 707 -50.25 -22.25 3.72
CA ASN A 707 -48.90 -21.91 4.15
C ASN A 707 -47.81 -22.69 3.38
N SER A 708 -48.15 -23.39 2.28
CA SER A 708 -47.18 -24.17 1.52
C SER A 708 -46.42 -23.27 0.54
N PRO A 709 -45.09 -23.09 0.67
CA PRO A 709 -44.31 -22.17 -0.16
C PRO A 709 -44.01 -22.76 -1.56
N TRP A 710 -44.77 -23.76 -2.01
CA TRP A 710 -44.44 -24.62 -3.16
C TRP A 710 -44.23 -23.87 -4.47
N ARG A 711 -44.86 -22.71 -4.64
CA ARG A 711 -44.71 -21.83 -5.82
C ARG A 711 -43.30 -21.21 -5.91
N ASN A 712 -42.59 -21.10 -4.80
CA ASN A 712 -41.21 -20.61 -4.78
C ASN A 712 -40.24 -21.68 -5.30
N TYR A 713 -40.63 -22.96 -5.27
CA TYR A 713 -39.77 -24.11 -5.60
C TYR A 713 -40.13 -24.81 -6.91
N LEU A 714 -41.35 -24.62 -7.42
CA LEU A 714 -41.88 -25.31 -8.60
C LEU A 714 -42.48 -24.31 -9.59
N VAL A 715 -42.12 -24.42 -10.86
CA VAL A 715 -42.67 -23.58 -11.92
C VAL A 715 -43.21 -24.41 -13.08
N ARG A 716 -44.34 -23.97 -13.66
CA ARG A 716 -44.90 -24.55 -14.87
C ARG A 716 -44.20 -23.95 -16.09
N VAL A 717 -43.78 -24.80 -17.01
CA VAL A 717 -43.08 -24.38 -18.22
C VAL A 717 -44.06 -23.69 -19.18
N LYS A 718 -43.80 -22.43 -19.55
CA LYS A 718 -44.65 -21.66 -20.48
C LYS A 718 -44.84 -22.44 -21.80
N GLY A 719 -46.07 -22.56 -22.29
CA GLY A 719 -46.40 -23.26 -23.54
C GLY A 719 -46.39 -24.80 -23.51
N SER A 720 -46.18 -25.44 -22.34
CA SER A 720 -46.22 -26.91 -22.24
C SER A 720 -46.99 -27.44 -21.03
N HIS A 721 -47.33 -28.73 -21.07
CA HIS A 721 -47.91 -29.45 -19.93
C HIS A 721 -46.82 -30.07 -19.05
N ALA A 722 -45.74 -29.33 -18.75
CA ALA A 722 -44.62 -29.80 -17.94
C ALA A 722 -44.31 -28.86 -16.76
N TRP A 723 -43.63 -29.41 -15.77
CA TRP A 723 -43.14 -28.71 -14.58
C TRP A 723 -41.65 -28.95 -14.40
N GLN A 724 -41.00 -28.00 -13.73
CA GLN A 724 -39.60 -28.08 -13.35
C GLN A 724 -39.38 -27.46 -11.96
N LEU A 725 -38.20 -27.70 -11.40
CA LEU A 725 -37.74 -26.99 -10.21
C LEU A 725 -37.47 -25.52 -10.57
N ASN A 726 -37.88 -24.61 -9.70
CA ASN A 726 -37.63 -23.19 -9.84
C ASN A 726 -36.19 -22.90 -9.39
N LEU A 727 -35.25 -22.91 -10.33
CA LEU A 727 -33.86 -22.55 -10.11
C LEU A 727 -33.65 -21.11 -10.60
N PRO A 728 -32.90 -20.26 -9.87
CA PRO A 728 -32.54 -18.94 -10.37
C PRO A 728 -31.72 -19.10 -11.67
N THR A 729 -32.27 -18.63 -12.79
CA THR A 729 -31.59 -18.63 -14.09
C THR A 729 -30.61 -17.46 -14.17
N VAL A 730 -29.37 -17.74 -14.57
CA VAL A 730 -28.29 -16.76 -14.75
C VAL A 730 -28.53 -15.83 -15.98
N ASP A 731 -29.54 -16.09 -16.82
CA ASP A 731 -29.76 -15.40 -18.10
C ASP A 731 -31.23 -14.99 -18.40
N ALA A 732 -32.07 -14.65 -17.41
CA ALA A 732 -33.41 -14.13 -17.71
C ALA A 732 -33.39 -12.59 -17.85
N PRO A 733 -33.81 -12.01 -19.00
CA PRO A 733 -33.97 -10.56 -19.11
C PRO A 733 -35.12 -10.11 -18.18
N VAL A 734 -34.88 -9.03 -17.44
CA VAL A 734 -35.88 -8.35 -16.62
C VAL A 734 -37.01 -7.87 -17.54
N GLU A 735 -38.20 -8.44 -17.39
CA GLU A 735 -39.43 -7.82 -17.91
C GLU A 735 -39.80 -6.71 -16.90
N ASP A 736 -39.76 -5.45 -17.35
CA ASP A 736 -40.29 -4.30 -16.63
C ASP A 736 -41.80 -4.50 -16.42
N ASP A 737 -42.22 -4.94 -15.24
CA ASP A 737 -43.60 -4.83 -14.77
C ASP A 737 -43.82 -3.40 -14.21
N ASP A 738 -43.76 -2.43 -15.11
CA ASP A 738 -44.30 -1.08 -14.90
C ASP A 738 -45.17 -0.71 -16.12
N GLN A 739 -46.27 -1.45 -16.29
CA GLN A 739 -47.43 -0.95 -17.03
C GLN A 739 -48.74 -1.28 -16.27
N PRO A 740 -49.61 -0.28 -16.05
CA PRO A 740 -50.86 -0.48 -15.35
C PRO A 740 -51.82 -1.33 -16.20
N GLU A 741 -52.49 -2.29 -15.54
CA GLU A 741 -53.54 -3.14 -16.10
C GLU A 741 -54.58 -2.30 -16.88
N ALA A 742 -54.55 -2.39 -18.20
CA ALA A 742 -55.67 -2.00 -19.04
C ALA A 742 -56.67 -3.16 -19.05
N ALA A 743 -57.78 -2.97 -18.32
CA ALA A 743 -58.95 -3.81 -18.40
C ALA A 743 -59.45 -3.90 -19.86
N SER A 744 -59.45 -5.11 -20.42
CA SER A 744 -60.25 -5.43 -21.60
C SER A 744 -61.16 -6.60 -21.26
N GLU A 745 -62.37 -6.26 -20.79
CA GLU A 745 -63.55 -7.09 -21.00
C GLU A 745 -63.72 -7.30 -22.51
N VAL A 746 -63.70 -8.54 -22.97
CA VAL A 746 -64.32 -8.91 -24.25
C VAL A 746 -65.19 -10.13 -24.00
N MET A 747 -66.47 -9.90 -24.26
CA MET A 747 -67.61 -10.78 -24.14
C MET A 747 -67.44 -12.12 -24.86
N GLU A 748 -68.10 -13.12 -24.29
CA GLU A 748 -68.58 -14.31 -24.98
C GLU A 748 -69.26 -13.96 -26.30
N ASP A 749 -68.94 -14.70 -27.37
CA ASP A 749 -69.94 -15.24 -28.28
C ASP A 749 -69.37 -16.44 -29.07
N ALA A 750 -70.20 -17.51 -29.10
CA ALA A 750 -70.09 -18.83 -29.74
C ALA A 750 -69.38 -19.97 -29.00
#